data_AF-A0A497N977-F1
#
_entry.id   AF-A0A497N977-F1
#
_cell.length_a   1.000
_cell.length_b   1.000
_cell.length_c   1.000
_cell.angle_alpha   90.00
_cell.angle_beta   90.00
_cell.angle_gamma   90.00
#
_symmetry.space_group_name_H-M   'P 1'
#
loop_
_entity.id
_entity.type
_entity.pdbx_description
1 polymer ?
#
loop_
_entity_poly.entity_id
_entity_poly.type
_entity_poly.pdbx_seq_one_letter_code
_entity_poly.pdbx_strand_id
1 'polypeptide(L)'
;MLTHISFGDQTATKDIAILVAARDLTSDGLQQHYVAPLELMGINPDRIVAFSLQHNAGNKIGVVAARAHLDMLKPVLDSMGITNLLCCDGTYFKALTKKTKVEQSLGYRCDTQWPEQDVFYCPGFRQMFYNPDIGKKITLALQGLQAHLDCEPCIFDENIIQHAYYPKTLREKKAALLRLLEFPELTCDIETYSLQVSKAGLGSIAFGETLHSGTAFLIDHSTEESEQPILRKLLRQFFVAYAERGGRLVWHGGSYDAKILIWEVFMSAPEDITGMLEGLDILYSNFDCTKTMAYLATNTTAGNSLSLKDLAYEFTGNYALEDIKDISKVEPAKLLEYNLIDALATRYVQDKYLPTEATERTIYNDLFIPSLKVITCMELVGLPLNIGKVLLARKELEDVCCKALDDIRNCQIVQDFVWVLRDDMATAATAQLKKLVKTRDDYLDFEFNPGSDVQLRKLLFEELGLKSLNKTKGGNPSTDAKTLKALVEHVKLAKQPRPDILALLGSIQELAAASTILTTFMPAFIDKSTYKDSWKYLQGSFNLGGTKSGRLSSSKPNLQNIPSTGTKYAKLVKRCFQAPPRKAGDPNGWLFVGADFFSLEDRVSALLTKDPNKLGVYIDGYDGHCLRAYSYFSDTMPDITLALSRAQTAAERVEIINSIKDIYPDQRQNS
;
A
#
# COMPACT_ATOMS: atom_id res chain seq x y z
N MET A 1 32.64 -14.93 24.22
CA MET A 1 33.60 -15.09 23.10
C MET A 1 32.89 -14.65 21.84
N LEU A 2 33.53 -13.81 21.03
CA LEU A 2 33.03 -13.47 19.70
C LEU A 2 33.35 -14.63 18.76
N THR A 3 32.33 -15.29 18.24
CA THR A 3 32.48 -16.37 17.26
C THR A 3 32.77 -15.79 15.88
N HIS A 4 33.80 -16.32 15.22
CA HIS A 4 34.21 -15.91 13.88
C HIS A 4 34.58 -17.12 13.02
N ILE A 5 34.55 -16.93 11.70
CA ILE A 5 35.02 -17.89 10.69
C ILE A 5 35.95 -17.13 9.75
N SER A 6 37.19 -17.60 9.62
CA SER A 6 38.16 -17.08 8.65
C SER A 6 38.15 -17.94 7.39
N PHE A 7 38.23 -17.30 6.22
CA PHE A 7 38.30 -17.98 4.93
C PHE A 7 39.73 -17.92 4.38
N GLY A 8 40.11 -18.92 3.59
CA GLY A 8 41.46 -19.04 3.05
C GLY A 8 42.54 -19.35 4.09
N ASP A 9 43.76 -18.85 3.89
CA ASP A 9 44.89 -18.97 4.82
C ASP A 9 44.59 -18.22 6.14
N GLN A 10 44.75 -18.91 7.26
CA GLN A 10 44.51 -18.35 8.60
C GLN A 10 45.59 -17.35 9.03
N THR A 11 46.75 -17.36 8.39
CA THR A 11 47.87 -16.47 8.69
C THR A 11 47.88 -15.19 7.85
N ALA A 12 47.04 -15.13 6.81
CA ALA A 12 46.91 -13.96 5.95
C ALA A 12 46.19 -12.81 6.67
N THR A 13 46.61 -11.58 6.37
CA THR A 13 45.98 -10.35 6.87
C THR A 13 44.55 -10.23 6.35
N LYS A 14 43.59 -9.98 7.26
CA LYS A 14 42.18 -9.80 6.93
C LYS A 14 41.85 -8.31 6.95
N ASP A 15 41.34 -7.78 5.85
CA ASP A 15 40.90 -6.38 5.75
C ASP A 15 39.39 -6.25 5.48
N ILE A 16 38.70 -7.38 5.24
CA ILE A 16 37.25 -7.45 4.98
C ILE A 16 36.55 -8.27 6.07
N ALA A 17 35.58 -7.67 6.76
CA ALA A 17 34.72 -8.35 7.72
C ALA A 17 33.27 -8.48 7.24
N ILE A 18 32.74 -9.70 7.24
CA ILE A 18 31.32 -9.99 7.01
C ILE A 18 30.61 -10.09 8.36
N LEU A 19 29.67 -9.19 8.63
CA LEU A 19 28.93 -9.14 9.89
C LEU A 19 27.56 -9.77 9.72
N VAL A 20 27.32 -10.96 10.28
CA VAL A 20 26.09 -11.75 10.09
C VAL A 20 25.45 -12.12 11.42
N ALA A 21 24.14 -12.40 11.43
CA ALA A 21 23.50 -12.91 12.64
C ALA A 21 24.16 -14.23 13.09
N ALA A 22 24.19 -14.48 14.40
CA ALA A 22 24.83 -15.70 14.94
C ALA A 22 24.32 -17.01 14.30
N ARG A 23 23.02 -17.08 13.96
CA ARG A 23 22.41 -18.23 13.26
C ARG A 23 22.88 -18.40 11.80
N ASP A 24 23.45 -17.35 11.21
CA ASP A 24 23.88 -17.27 9.81
C ASP A 24 25.41 -17.44 9.69
N LEU A 25 26.12 -17.52 10.82
CA LEU A 25 27.56 -17.80 10.87
C LEU A 25 27.83 -19.30 10.64
N THR A 26 27.61 -19.76 9.40
CA THR A 26 27.86 -21.13 8.96
C THR A 26 28.80 -21.13 7.76
N SER A 27 29.85 -21.96 7.79
CA SER A 27 30.87 -21.99 6.72
C SER A 27 30.24 -22.16 5.32
N ASP A 28 29.35 -23.14 5.15
CA ASP A 28 28.74 -23.43 3.84
C ASP A 28 27.86 -22.27 3.33
N GLY A 29 27.01 -21.71 4.18
CA GLY A 29 26.11 -20.61 3.80
C GLY A 29 26.87 -19.34 3.45
N LEU A 30 27.93 -19.01 4.21
CA LEU A 30 28.77 -17.86 3.91
C LEU A 30 29.61 -18.07 2.66
N GLN A 31 30.16 -19.27 2.48
CA GLN A 31 30.92 -19.63 1.29
C GLN A 31 30.07 -19.50 0.03
N GLN A 32 28.87 -20.07 0.04
CA GLN A 32 27.98 -20.09 -1.12
C GLN A 32 27.47 -18.70 -1.50
N HIS A 33 27.11 -17.86 -0.52
CA HIS A 33 26.33 -16.65 -0.78
C HIS A 33 27.13 -15.35 -0.71
N TYR A 34 28.33 -15.35 -0.12
CA TYR A 34 29.17 -14.14 -0.03
C TYR A 34 30.58 -14.39 -0.53
N VAL A 35 31.29 -15.38 -0.01
CA VAL A 35 32.73 -15.56 -0.29
C VAL A 35 32.98 -16.04 -1.72
N ALA A 36 32.32 -17.10 -2.19
CA ALA A 36 32.52 -17.59 -3.56
C ALA A 36 32.09 -16.55 -4.62
N PRO A 37 30.99 -15.81 -4.46
CA PRO A 37 30.69 -14.67 -5.35
C PRO A 37 31.78 -13.58 -5.34
N LEU A 38 32.33 -13.22 -4.18
CA LEU A 38 33.44 -12.25 -4.09
C LEU A 38 34.72 -12.80 -4.75
N GLU A 39 34.99 -14.10 -4.61
CA GLU A 39 36.12 -14.78 -5.27
C GLU A 39 35.99 -14.75 -6.80
N LEU A 40 34.78 -14.99 -7.32
CA LEU A 40 34.49 -14.85 -8.76
C LEU A 40 34.63 -13.40 -9.25
N MET A 41 34.46 -12.41 -8.36
CA MET A 41 34.70 -10.99 -8.62
C MET A 41 36.18 -10.60 -8.43
N GLY A 42 37.08 -11.55 -8.15
CA GLY A 42 38.53 -11.33 -8.04
C GLY A 42 39.02 -11.01 -6.62
N ILE A 43 38.17 -11.07 -5.60
CA ILE A 43 38.56 -10.82 -4.21
C ILE A 43 39.05 -12.12 -3.57
N ASN A 44 40.33 -12.17 -3.21
CA ASN A 44 40.92 -13.35 -2.56
C ASN A 44 40.20 -13.68 -1.22
N PRO A 45 39.66 -14.90 -1.02
CA PRO A 45 39.08 -15.34 0.24
C PRO A 45 40.00 -15.17 1.47
N ASP A 46 41.32 -15.17 1.28
CA ASP A 46 42.33 -14.92 2.31
C ASP A 46 42.16 -13.55 2.99
N ARG A 47 41.43 -12.61 2.39
CA ARG A 47 41.15 -11.27 2.95
C ARG A 47 39.95 -11.25 3.90
N ILE A 48 39.15 -12.32 3.92
CA ILE A 48 37.80 -12.31 4.46
C ILE A 48 37.73 -13.04 5.81
N VAL A 49 37.06 -12.40 6.77
CA VAL A 49 36.63 -13.00 8.03
C VAL A 49 35.16 -12.67 8.29
N ALA A 50 34.40 -13.61 8.84
CA ALA A 50 33.01 -13.38 9.24
C ALA A 50 32.86 -13.38 10.76
N PHE A 51 32.05 -12.47 11.29
CA PHE A 51 31.74 -12.35 12.70
C PHE A 51 30.24 -12.50 12.97
N SER A 52 29.91 -13.19 14.06
CA SER A 52 28.53 -13.24 14.56
C SER A 52 28.12 -11.95 15.25
N LEU A 53 26.93 -11.48 14.93
CA LEU A 53 26.20 -10.42 15.61
C LEU A 53 25.21 -11.05 16.61
N GLN A 54 25.12 -10.46 17.79
CA GLN A 54 24.20 -10.92 18.84
C GLN A 54 22.78 -10.40 18.62
N HIS A 55 21.79 -11.22 18.98
CA HIS A 55 20.37 -10.86 18.96
C HIS A 55 19.68 -11.36 20.22
N ASN A 56 18.59 -10.70 20.61
CA ASN A 56 17.76 -11.14 21.74
C ASN A 56 16.88 -12.33 21.32
N ALA A 57 16.17 -12.91 22.30
CA ALA A 57 15.16 -13.95 22.05
C ALA A 57 14.20 -13.53 20.91
N GLY A 58 14.16 -14.35 19.85
CA GLY A 58 13.39 -14.06 18.64
C GLY A 58 14.15 -13.41 17.48
N ASN A 59 15.50 -13.40 17.49
CA ASN A 59 16.36 -12.87 16.42
C ASN A 59 16.09 -11.39 16.10
N LYS A 60 15.75 -10.59 17.11
CA LYS A 60 15.56 -9.14 17.01
C LYS A 60 16.48 -8.43 17.97
N ILE A 61 16.90 -7.23 17.61
CA ILE A 61 17.68 -6.34 18.48
C ILE A 61 17.24 -4.90 18.24
N GLY A 62 17.32 -4.05 19.27
CA GLY A 62 17.12 -2.61 19.14
C GLY A 62 18.44 -1.90 18.85
N VAL A 63 18.39 -0.71 18.23
CA VAL A 63 19.59 0.06 17.82
C VAL A 63 20.54 0.34 18.99
N VAL A 64 20.01 0.60 20.20
CA VAL A 64 20.84 0.85 21.41
C VAL A 64 21.64 -0.39 21.81
N ALA A 65 20.99 -1.56 21.84
CA ALA A 65 21.66 -2.81 22.16
C ALA A 65 22.64 -3.24 21.06
N ALA A 66 22.30 -2.98 19.78
CA ALA A 66 23.20 -3.21 18.66
C ALA A 66 24.47 -2.36 18.77
N ARG A 67 24.36 -1.08 19.15
CA ARG A 67 25.51 -0.20 19.37
C ARG A 67 26.42 -0.73 20.50
N ALA A 68 25.84 -1.12 21.64
CA ALA A 68 26.63 -1.70 22.74
C ALA A 68 27.37 -2.99 22.32
N HIS A 69 26.79 -3.80 21.44
CA HIS A 69 27.47 -4.97 20.88
C HIS A 69 28.60 -4.59 19.92
N LEU A 70 28.39 -3.60 19.05
CA LEU A 70 29.42 -3.07 18.16
C LEU A 70 30.61 -2.48 18.92
N ASP A 71 30.38 -1.82 20.06
CA ASP A 71 31.44 -1.29 20.92
C ASP A 71 32.35 -2.39 21.49
N MET A 72 31.82 -3.60 21.69
CA MET A 72 32.62 -4.78 22.06
C MET A 72 33.36 -5.41 20.88
N LEU A 73 32.81 -5.29 19.67
CA LEU A 73 33.38 -5.88 18.46
C LEU A 73 34.51 -5.01 17.88
N LYS A 74 34.40 -3.68 18.00
CA LYS A 74 35.34 -2.69 17.44
C LYS A 74 36.82 -2.97 17.77
N PRO A 75 37.23 -3.20 19.03
CA PRO A 75 38.64 -3.44 19.34
C PRO A 75 39.21 -4.69 18.66
N VAL A 76 38.36 -5.70 18.42
CA VAL A 76 38.76 -6.93 17.71
C VAL A 76 38.98 -6.65 16.23
N LEU A 77 38.04 -5.92 15.59
CA LEU A 77 38.17 -5.52 14.19
C LEU A 77 39.45 -4.69 13.97
N ASP A 78 39.74 -3.75 14.87
CA ASP A 78 40.93 -2.91 14.82
C ASP A 78 42.22 -3.73 14.97
N SER A 79 42.24 -4.67 15.93
CA SER A 79 43.41 -5.54 16.14
C SER A 79 43.74 -6.43 14.95
N MET A 80 42.76 -6.70 14.09
CA MET A 80 42.91 -7.50 12.88
C MET A 80 43.22 -6.66 11.65
N GLY A 81 43.15 -5.32 11.74
CA GLY A 81 43.35 -4.42 10.60
C GLY A 81 42.18 -4.35 9.63
N ILE A 82 40.96 -4.62 10.09
CA ILE A 82 39.75 -4.57 9.25
C ILE A 82 39.40 -3.13 8.89
N THR A 83 39.33 -2.84 7.60
CA THR A 83 38.92 -1.51 7.07
C THR A 83 37.59 -1.57 6.33
N ASN A 84 37.15 -2.74 5.87
CA ASN A 84 35.94 -2.89 5.06
C ASN A 84 34.92 -3.80 5.74
N LEU A 85 33.69 -3.30 5.93
CA LEU A 85 32.60 -4.03 6.59
C LEU A 85 31.48 -4.35 5.60
N LEU A 86 31.15 -5.63 5.44
CA LEU A 86 29.92 -6.07 4.78
C LEU A 86 28.89 -6.41 5.87
N CYS A 87 27.94 -5.50 6.13
CA CYS A 87 26.99 -5.66 7.22
C CYS A 87 25.68 -6.30 6.75
N CYS A 88 25.46 -7.55 7.18
CA CYS A 88 24.33 -8.38 6.78
C CYS A 88 23.05 -8.23 7.64
N ASP A 89 23.02 -7.24 8.55
CA ASP A 89 21.89 -6.94 9.42
C ASP A 89 21.55 -5.45 9.41
N GLY A 90 20.30 -5.13 9.05
CA GLY A 90 19.84 -3.76 8.90
C GLY A 90 19.87 -2.94 10.20
N THR A 91 19.64 -3.55 11.38
CA THR A 91 19.68 -2.80 12.65
C THR A 91 21.10 -2.41 13.00
N TYR A 92 22.06 -3.32 12.78
CA TYR A 92 23.48 -3.06 12.98
C TYR A 92 24.02 -2.04 11.98
N PHE A 93 23.63 -2.12 10.71
CA PHE A 93 23.98 -1.11 9.72
C PHE A 93 23.49 0.29 10.11
N LYS A 94 22.25 0.41 10.59
CA LYS A 94 21.73 1.70 11.12
C LYS A 94 22.51 2.18 12.35
N ALA A 95 22.94 1.27 13.22
CA ALA A 95 23.75 1.62 14.39
C ALA A 95 25.13 2.17 13.99
N LEU A 96 25.76 1.60 12.95
CA LEU A 96 27.04 2.01 12.38
C LEU A 96 26.98 3.36 11.65
N THR A 97 25.97 3.56 10.81
CA THR A 97 25.89 4.71 9.88
C THR A 97 25.00 5.85 10.37
N LYS A 98 24.17 5.62 11.38
CA LYS A 98 23.07 6.51 11.82
C LYS A 98 21.97 6.74 10.77
N LYS A 99 22.01 6.06 9.62
CA LYS A 99 20.93 6.12 8.62
C LYS A 99 19.66 5.45 9.14
N THR A 100 18.50 5.90 8.68
CA THR A 100 17.18 5.37 9.11
C THR A 100 16.65 4.28 8.17
N LYS A 101 16.99 4.36 6.87
CA LYS A 101 16.63 3.40 5.81
C LYS A 101 17.91 2.75 5.27
N VAL A 102 17.92 1.43 5.14
CA VAL A 102 19.13 0.68 4.75
C VAL A 102 19.16 0.38 3.26
N GLU A 103 17.99 0.20 2.65
CA GLU A 103 17.82 -0.17 1.25
C GLU A 103 18.38 0.91 0.31
N GLN A 104 18.34 2.18 0.71
CA GLN A 104 18.93 3.29 -0.04
C GLN A 104 20.47 3.28 -0.06
N SER A 105 21.09 2.45 0.76
CA SER A 105 22.56 2.32 0.87
C SER A 105 23.08 1.07 0.16
N LEU A 106 22.24 0.34 -0.56
CA LEU A 106 22.61 -0.89 -1.23
C LEU A 106 23.55 -0.57 -2.42
N GLY A 107 24.70 -1.23 -2.50
CA GLY A 107 25.71 -0.94 -3.54
C GLY A 107 26.49 0.36 -3.32
N TYR A 108 26.20 1.14 -2.28
CA TYR A 108 26.94 2.36 -1.94
C TYR A 108 27.90 2.15 -0.77
N ARG A 109 29.12 2.69 -0.90
CA ARG A 109 30.04 2.89 0.23
C ARG A 109 29.39 3.87 1.23
N CYS A 110 29.36 3.51 2.50
CA CYS A 110 28.85 4.38 3.55
C CYS A 110 29.90 4.60 4.64
N ASP A 111 30.03 5.85 5.07
CA ASP A 111 30.83 6.19 6.23
C ASP A 111 30.20 5.61 7.49
N THR A 112 31.03 5.13 8.40
CA THR A 112 30.59 4.67 9.71
C THR A 112 30.90 5.72 10.78
N GLN A 113 30.41 5.49 12.00
CA GLN A 113 30.90 6.17 13.20
C GLN A 113 32.38 5.86 13.53
N TRP A 114 33.04 4.98 12.77
CA TRP A 114 34.43 4.57 12.91
C TRP A 114 35.24 5.09 11.71
N PRO A 115 36.04 6.16 11.87
CA PRO A 115 36.65 6.88 10.75
C PRO A 115 37.54 6.05 9.80
N GLU A 116 38.08 4.92 10.27
CA GLU A 116 38.98 4.05 9.51
C GLU A 116 38.25 2.87 8.85
N GLN A 117 36.92 2.79 8.99
CA GLN A 117 36.11 1.65 8.54
C GLN A 117 34.94 2.10 7.69
N ASP A 118 34.89 1.59 6.47
CA ASP A 118 33.79 1.75 5.55
C ASP A 118 32.80 0.58 5.67
N VAL A 119 31.52 0.85 5.41
CA VAL A 119 30.47 -0.19 5.48
C VAL A 119 29.60 -0.22 4.24
N PHE A 120 29.29 -1.44 3.82
CA PHE A 120 28.32 -1.78 2.79
C PHE A 120 27.16 -2.52 3.42
N TYR A 121 25.93 -2.10 3.10
CA TYR A 121 24.75 -2.86 3.50
C TYR A 121 24.56 -4.05 2.57
N CYS A 122 24.42 -5.24 3.14
CA CYS A 122 24.09 -6.44 2.41
C CYS A 122 22.90 -7.12 3.09
N PRO A 123 21.91 -7.69 2.37
CA PRO A 123 20.90 -8.50 3.03
C PRO A 123 21.46 -9.85 3.51
N GLY A 124 20.96 -10.35 4.64
CA GLY A 124 21.24 -11.71 5.11
C GLY A 124 20.72 -12.78 4.12
N PHE A 125 21.57 -13.73 3.72
CA PHE A 125 21.27 -14.71 2.66
C PHE A 125 20.05 -15.59 2.94
N ARG A 126 19.74 -15.89 4.21
CA ARG A 126 18.52 -16.66 4.56
C ARG A 126 17.22 -15.99 4.12
N GLN A 127 17.24 -14.67 3.90
CA GLN A 127 16.08 -13.96 3.36
C GLN A 127 15.76 -14.41 1.92
N MET A 128 16.74 -14.92 1.18
CA MET A 128 16.55 -15.48 -0.18
C MET A 128 15.62 -16.68 -0.21
N PHE A 129 15.60 -17.50 0.85
CA PHE A 129 14.73 -18.66 0.95
C PHE A 129 13.24 -18.29 1.01
N TYR A 130 12.94 -17.05 1.38
CA TYR A 130 11.58 -16.51 1.40
C TYR A 130 11.31 -15.57 0.21
N ASN A 131 12.35 -14.86 -0.27
CA ASN A 131 12.26 -13.95 -1.39
C ASN A 131 13.51 -14.08 -2.29
N PRO A 132 13.42 -14.78 -3.44
CA PRO A 132 14.55 -14.98 -4.35
C PRO A 132 15.20 -13.67 -4.84
N ASP A 133 14.47 -12.55 -4.93
CA ASP A 133 15.02 -11.26 -5.36
C ASP A 133 16.08 -10.69 -4.41
N ILE A 134 16.16 -11.21 -3.18
CA ILE A 134 17.24 -10.86 -2.25
C ILE A 134 18.61 -11.24 -2.84
N GLY A 135 18.70 -12.28 -3.68
CA GLY A 135 19.95 -12.67 -4.33
C GLY A 135 20.54 -11.54 -5.15
N LYS A 136 19.71 -10.84 -5.95
CA LYS A 136 20.13 -9.68 -6.75
C LYS A 136 20.66 -8.55 -5.86
N LYS A 137 20.00 -8.30 -4.73
CA LYS A 137 20.43 -7.29 -3.76
C LYS A 137 21.78 -7.63 -3.13
N ILE A 138 22.01 -8.91 -2.82
CA ILE A 138 23.31 -9.38 -2.35
C ILE A 138 24.37 -9.12 -3.42
N THR A 139 24.14 -9.56 -4.67
CA THR A 139 25.07 -9.32 -5.79
C THR A 139 25.45 -7.84 -5.90
N LEU A 140 24.47 -6.94 -5.84
CA LEU A 140 24.70 -5.50 -5.93
C LEU A 140 25.54 -4.96 -4.75
N ALA A 141 25.31 -5.44 -3.53
CA ALA A 141 26.13 -5.07 -2.37
C ALA A 141 27.58 -5.55 -2.53
N LEU A 142 27.78 -6.74 -3.09
CA LEU A 142 29.11 -7.30 -3.35
C LEU A 142 29.83 -6.54 -4.46
N GLN A 143 29.13 -6.16 -5.54
CA GLN A 143 29.68 -5.32 -6.61
C GLN A 143 30.08 -3.93 -6.08
N GLY A 144 29.29 -3.32 -5.20
CA GLY A 144 29.65 -2.05 -4.57
C GLY A 144 30.91 -2.16 -3.71
N LEU A 145 31.07 -3.25 -2.96
CA LEU A 145 32.29 -3.53 -2.20
C LEU A 145 33.48 -3.75 -3.15
N GLN A 146 33.30 -4.55 -4.21
CA GLN A 146 34.34 -4.81 -5.20
C GLN A 146 34.85 -3.52 -5.84
N ALA A 147 33.96 -2.70 -6.41
CA ALA A 147 34.32 -1.44 -7.05
C ALA A 147 35.11 -0.53 -6.10
N HIS A 148 34.70 -0.47 -4.83
CA HIS A 148 35.44 0.28 -3.81
C HIS A 148 36.85 -0.27 -3.56
N LEU A 149 37.01 -1.59 -3.46
CA LEU A 149 38.31 -2.23 -3.26
C LEU A 149 39.24 -2.04 -4.47
N ASP A 150 38.69 -2.04 -5.67
CA ASP A 150 39.42 -1.83 -6.92
C ASP A 150 39.68 -0.33 -7.21
N CYS A 151 39.24 0.56 -6.30
CA CYS A 151 39.30 2.02 -6.45
C CYS A 151 38.57 2.55 -7.70
N GLU A 152 37.55 1.83 -8.16
CA GLU A 152 36.64 2.23 -9.23
C GLU A 152 35.53 3.15 -8.69
N PRO A 153 34.90 3.97 -9.57
CA PRO A 153 33.70 4.72 -9.21
C PRO A 153 32.61 3.80 -8.65
N CYS A 154 31.69 4.35 -7.86
CA CYS A 154 30.52 3.59 -7.44
C CYS A 154 29.80 3.06 -8.69
N ILE A 155 29.22 1.88 -8.60
CA ILE A 155 28.44 1.25 -9.68
C ILE A 155 27.23 2.09 -10.14
N PHE A 156 26.91 3.16 -9.40
CA PHE A 156 25.85 4.13 -9.70
C PHE A 156 26.37 5.54 -10.03
N ASP A 157 27.70 5.75 -10.09
CA ASP A 157 28.28 7.07 -10.39
C ASP A 157 28.24 7.38 -11.90
N GLU A 158 27.95 6.40 -12.75
CA GLU A 158 27.67 6.67 -14.16
C GLU A 158 26.40 7.51 -14.28
N ASN A 159 26.53 8.68 -14.92
CA ASN A 159 25.38 9.54 -15.17
C ASN A 159 24.43 8.86 -16.16
N ILE A 160 23.29 8.40 -15.65
CA ILE A 160 22.26 7.75 -16.45
C ILE A 160 21.71 8.66 -17.56
N ILE A 161 21.75 9.99 -17.37
CA ILE A 161 21.41 10.98 -18.40
C ILE A 161 22.68 11.33 -19.18
N GLN A 162 22.86 10.70 -20.34
CA GLN A 162 23.96 11.03 -21.26
C GLN A 162 23.61 12.23 -22.14
N HIS A 163 22.34 12.35 -22.55
CA HIS A 163 21.84 13.46 -23.35
C HIS A 163 20.48 13.96 -22.82
N ALA A 164 20.40 15.21 -22.42
CA ALA A 164 19.13 15.83 -22.04
C ALA A 164 18.88 17.11 -22.84
N TYR A 165 17.63 17.30 -23.25
CA TYR A 165 17.15 18.56 -23.79
C TYR A 165 16.10 19.18 -22.86
N TYR A 166 16.43 20.34 -22.30
CA TYR A 166 15.57 21.09 -21.38
C TYR A 166 15.11 22.42 -22.02
N PRO A 167 14.11 22.41 -22.93
CA PRO A 167 13.68 23.62 -23.62
C PRO A 167 13.08 24.64 -22.66
N LYS A 168 13.53 25.90 -22.75
CA LYS A 168 13.16 26.96 -21.80
C LYS A 168 12.04 27.84 -22.34
N THR A 169 12.15 28.28 -23.59
CA THR A 169 11.18 29.18 -24.21
C THR A 169 10.01 28.42 -24.84
N LEU A 170 8.84 29.07 -24.98
CA LEU A 170 7.69 28.49 -25.69
C LEU A 170 8.04 28.00 -27.10
N ARG A 171 8.92 28.72 -27.82
CA ARG A 171 9.40 28.34 -29.15
C ARG A 171 10.22 27.05 -29.11
N GLU A 172 11.13 26.94 -28.14
CA GLU A 172 11.95 25.73 -27.93
C GLU A 172 11.08 24.55 -27.52
N LYS A 173 10.11 24.74 -26.62
CA LYS A 173 9.16 23.70 -26.18
C LYS A 173 8.33 23.17 -27.36
N LYS A 174 7.82 24.07 -28.22
CA LYS A 174 7.13 23.68 -29.45
C LYS A 174 8.04 22.88 -30.39
N ALA A 175 9.28 23.33 -30.61
CA ALA A 175 10.23 22.61 -31.45
C ALA A 175 10.57 21.22 -30.88
N ALA A 176 10.70 21.12 -29.55
CA ALA A 176 10.92 19.86 -28.84
C ALA A 176 9.78 18.86 -29.11
N LEU A 177 8.53 19.30 -28.93
CA LEU A 177 7.34 18.48 -29.18
C LEU A 177 7.26 17.99 -30.63
N LEU A 178 7.62 18.84 -31.62
CA LEU A 178 7.65 18.43 -33.02
C LEU A 178 8.72 17.37 -33.30
N ARG A 179 9.91 17.51 -32.71
CA ARG A 179 10.99 16.52 -32.82
C ARG A 179 10.61 15.18 -32.18
N LEU A 180 9.91 15.22 -31.04
CA LEU A 180 9.43 14.01 -30.36
C LEU A 180 8.49 13.16 -31.23
N LEU A 181 7.82 13.74 -32.25
CA LEU A 181 7.00 12.99 -33.21
C LEU A 181 7.79 12.11 -34.18
N GLU A 182 9.13 12.20 -34.18
CA GLU A 182 10.01 11.36 -35.00
C GLU A 182 10.28 9.99 -34.35
N PHE A 183 10.04 9.88 -33.04
CA PHE A 183 10.25 8.63 -32.30
C PHE A 183 9.01 7.75 -32.39
N PRO A 184 9.15 6.44 -32.70
CA PRO A 184 8.02 5.52 -32.76
C PRO A 184 7.48 5.18 -31.36
N GLU A 185 8.31 5.29 -30.33
CA GLU A 185 7.99 4.95 -28.96
C GLU A 185 8.69 5.89 -27.98
N LEU A 186 7.93 6.40 -27.02
CA LEU A 186 8.42 7.29 -25.97
C LEU A 186 7.96 6.75 -24.62
N THR A 187 8.83 6.84 -23.61
CA THR A 187 8.35 6.81 -22.23
C THR A 187 7.91 8.21 -21.83
N CYS A 188 6.91 8.32 -20.97
CA CYS A 188 6.41 9.61 -20.53
C CYS A 188 6.13 9.60 -19.03
N ASP A 189 6.42 10.73 -18.37
CA ASP A 189 6.15 10.95 -16.96
C ASP A 189 5.78 12.43 -16.72
N ILE A 190 4.92 12.69 -15.72
CA ILE A 190 4.54 14.06 -15.33
C ILE A 190 4.71 14.29 -13.83
N GLU A 191 5.04 15.53 -13.48
CA GLU A 191 5.05 15.99 -12.10
C GLU A 191 3.86 16.89 -11.82
N THR A 192 3.28 16.75 -10.63
CA THR A 192 2.06 17.47 -10.23
C THR A 192 2.19 18.02 -8.81
N TYR A 193 1.42 19.07 -8.49
CA TYR A 193 1.38 19.69 -7.16
C TYR A 193 0.51 18.91 -6.16
N SER A 194 -0.36 18.03 -6.64
CA SER A 194 -1.23 17.23 -5.79
C SER A 194 -1.65 15.93 -6.46
N LEU A 195 -1.79 14.88 -5.66
CA LEU A 195 -2.39 13.61 -6.10
C LEU A 195 -3.92 13.70 -6.33
N GLN A 196 -4.54 14.83 -6.00
CA GLN A 196 -5.97 15.07 -6.25
C GLN A 196 -6.14 15.73 -7.60
N VAL A 197 -6.93 15.13 -8.49
CA VAL A 197 -7.14 15.58 -9.88
C VAL A 197 -7.44 17.07 -9.97
N SER A 198 -8.40 17.57 -9.18
CA SER A 198 -8.80 18.99 -9.19
C SER A 198 -7.79 19.98 -8.61
N LYS A 199 -6.69 19.49 -8.03
CA LYS A 199 -5.61 20.30 -7.44
C LYS A 199 -4.24 19.90 -7.98
N ALA A 200 -4.20 19.04 -9.00
CA ALA A 200 -2.97 18.44 -9.47
C ALA A 200 -2.11 19.47 -10.19
N GLY A 201 -2.70 20.20 -11.15
CA GLY A 201 -1.93 21.00 -12.10
C GLY A 201 -0.92 20.15 -12.87
N LEU A 202 -0.13 20.78 -13.75
CA LEU A 202 0.96 20.15 -14.48
C LEU A 202 2.25 20.90 -14.17
N GLY A 203 3.08 20.38 -13.27
CA GLY A 203 4.37 20.97 -12.92
C GLY A 203 5.38 20.88 -14.07
N SER A 204 5.71 19.66 -14.47
CA SER A 204 6.61 19.36 -15.57
C SER A 204 6.19 18.09 -16.30
N ILE A 205 6.75 17.89 -17.50
CA ILE A 205 6.60 16.66 -18.29
C ILE A 205 7.97 16.23 -18.81
N ALA A 206 8.19 14.92 -18.84
CA ALA A 206 9.40 14.30 -19.37
C ALA A 206 9.06 13.21 -20.38
N PHE A 207 9.94 13.06 -21.38
CA PHE A 207 9.88 12.04 -22.40
C PHE A 207 11.23 11.34 -22.50
N GLY A 208 11.25 10.02 -22.35
CA GLY A 208 12.44 9.19 -22.58
C GLY A 208 12.45 8.66 -24.00
N GLU A 209 13.46 9.08 -24.76
CA GLU A 209 13.67 8.75 -26.17
C GLU A 209 14.47 7.47 -26.32
N THR A 210 15.49 7.31 -25.47
CA THR A 210 16.31 6.10 -25.34
C THR A 210 16.48 5.77 -23.86
N LEU A 211 17.33 4.80 -23.52
CA LEU A 211 17.67 4.50 -22.13
C LEU A 211 18.45 5.64 -21.44
N HIS A 212 19.16 6.47 -22.22
CA HIS A 212 20.07 7.49 -21.69
C HIS A 212 19.83 8.89 -22.27
N SER A 213 18.72 9.07 -23.01
CA SER A 213 18.43 10.32 -23.70
C SER A 213 16.96 10.67 -23.60
N GLY A 214 16.68 11.96 -23.36
CA GLY A 214 15.30 12.42 -23.35
C GLY A 214 15.15 13.93 -23.23
N THR A 215 13.89 14.35 -23.17
CA THR A 215 13.48 15.75 -23.14
C THR A 215 12.56 15.98 -21.96
N ALA A 216 12.82 17.01 -21.15
CA ALA A 216 11.92 17.41 -20.07
C ALA A 216 11.75 18.93 -20.03
N PHE A 217 10.55 19.41 -19.71
CA PHE A 217 10.32 20.84 -19.55
C PHE A 217 9.18 21.14 -18.59
N LEU A 218 9.23 22.36 -18.04
CA LEU A 218 8.24 22.88 -17.12
C LEU A 218 6.98 23.32 -17.86
N ILE A 219 5.82 23.08 -17.25
CA ILE A 219 4.51 23.49 -17.76
C ILE A 219 3.98 24.64 -16.90
N ASP A 220 3.52 24.38 -15.68
CA ASP A 220 3.03 25.40 -14.75
C ASP A 220 4.15 25.91 -13.82
N HIS A 221 5.11 25.05 -13.49
CA HIS A 221 6.14 25.38 -12.51
C HIS A 221 7.14 26.40 -13.06
N SER A 222 7.29 27.54 -12.39
CA SER A 222 8.18 28.63 -12.82
C SER A 222 8.00 29.07 -14.29
N THR A 223 6.80 28.88 -14.85
CA THR A 223 6.41 29.34 -16.18
C THR A 223 5.41 30.48 -16.05
N GLU A 224 5.56 31.52 -16.87
CA GLU A 224 4.63 32.65 -16.96
C GLU A 224 3.18 32.18 -17.17
N GLU A 225 2.23 32.68 -16.38
CA GLU A 225 0.82 32.28 -16.44
C GLU A 225 0.22 32.46 -17.85
N SER A 226 0.69 33.46 -18.59
CA SER A 226 0.26 33.73 -19.96
C SER A 226 0.67 32.64 -20.98
N GLU A 227 1.73 31.88 -20.70
CA GLU A 227 2.19 30.78 -21.57
C GLU A 227 1.47 29.46 -21.31
N GLN A 228 0.96 29.25 -20.08
CA GLN A 228 0.39 27.97 -19.65
C GLN A 228 -0.78 27.46 -20.51
N PRO A 229 -1.76 28.30 -20.93
CA PRO A 229 -2.82 27.87 -21.85
C PRO A 229 -2.29 27.49 -23.23
N ILE A 230 -1.25 28.18 -23.70
CA ILE A 230 -0.63 27.90 -25.00
C ILE A 230 0.12 26.56 -24.95
N LEU A 231 0.83 26.28 -23.85
CA LEU A 231 1.52 25.01 -23.64
C LEU A 231 0.54 23.83 -23.58
N ARG A 232 -0.59 23.95 -22.86
CA ARG A 232 -1.64 22.92 -22.85
C ARG A 232 -2.16 22.65 -24.27
N LYS A 233 -2.40 23.69 -25.07
CA LYS A 233 -2.79 23.52 -26.47
C LYS A 233 -1.72 22.81 -27.31
N LEU A 234 -0.45 23.14 -27.12
CA LEU A 234 0.67 22.47 -27.82
C LEU A 234 0.79 21.00 -27.41
N LEU A 235 0.61 20.69 -26.12
CA LEU A 235 0.59 19.31 -25.61
C LEU A 235 -0.57 18.52 -26.21
N ARG A 236 -1.78 19.08 -26.25
CA ARG A 236 -2.93 18.45 -26.91
C ARG A 236 -2.61 18.11 -28.37
N GLN A 237 -2.07 19.08 -29.11
CA GLN A 237 -1.68 18.90 -30.51
C GLN A 237 -0.62 17.81 -30.68
N PHE A 238 0.37 17.76 -29.78
CA PHE A 238 1.39 16.72 -29.77
C PHE A 238 0.79 15.34 -29.54
N PHE A 239 0.01 15.14 -28.48
CA PHE A 239 -0.56 13.82 -28.17
C PHE A 239 -1.50 13.31 -29.26
N VAL A 240 -2.32 14.20 -29.84
CA VAL A 240 -3.17 13.86 -30.99
C VAL A 240 -2.31 13.43 -32.18
N ALA A 241 -1.34 14.24 -32.58
CA ALA A 241 -0.48 13.93 -33.72
C ALA A 241 0.37 12.68 -33.50
N TYR A 242 0.81 12.43 -32.26
CA TYR A 242 1.59 11.24 -31.91
C TYR A 242 0.73 9.97 -32.02
N ALA A 243 -0.51 10.00 -31.48
CA ALA A 243 -1.46 8.91 -31.60
C ALA A 243 -1.86 8.62 -33.07
N GLU A 244 -2.14 9.67 -33.86
CA GLU A 244 -2.47 9.53 -35.30
C GLU A 244 -1.34 8.89 -36.12
N ARG A 245 -0.08 9.08 -35.70
CA ARG A 245 1.10 8.44 -36.29
C ARG A 245 1.33 7.00 -35.81
N GLY A 246 0.49 6.49 -34.90
CA GLY A 246 0.67 5.19 -34.27
C GLY A 246 1.77 5.16 -33.20
N GLY A 247 2.21 6.33 -32.72
CA GLY A 247 3.24 6.45 -31.70
C GLY A 247 2.83 5.76 -30.40
N ARG A 248 3.77 5.02 -29.81
CA ARG A 248 3.56 4.26 -28.56
C ARG A 248 4.00 5.06 -27.35
N LEU A 249 3.16 5.13 -26.32
CA LEU A 249 3.46 5.79 -25.04
C LEU A 249 3.54 4.75 -23.92
N VAL A 250 4.69 4.72 -23.25
CA VAL A 250 4.99 3.78 -22.18
C VAL A 250 5.11 4.54 -20.87
N TRP A 251 4.41 4.07 -19.85
CA TRP A 251 4.30 4.77 -18.56
C TRP A 251 4.65 3.83 -17.41
N HIS A 252 5.06 4.37 -16.26
CA HIS A 252 5.08 3.62 -15.02
C HIS A 252 3.90 4.02 -14.12
N GLY A 253 2.83 3.22 -14.11
CA GLY A 253 1.62 3.60 -13.37
C GLY A 253 0.79 4.68 -14.07
N GLY A 254 0.87 4.73 -15.41
CA GLY A 254 0.35 5.81 -16.26
C GLY A 254 -1.14 6.16 -16.17
N SER A 255 -1.95 5.39 -15.45
CA SER A 255 -3.34 5.78 -15.20
C SER A 255 -3.45 7.08 -14.40
N TYR A 256 -2.46 7.39 -13.55
CA TYR A 256 -2.40 8.70 -12.90
C TYR A 256 -2.09 9.79 -13.91
N ASP A 257 -1.01 9.64 -14.67
CA ASP A 257 -0.50 10.62 -15.63
C ASP A 257 -1.52 10.92 -16.72
N ALA A 258 -2.05 9.87 -17.35
CA ALA A 258 -3.09 10.00 -18.37
C ALA A 258 -4.34 10.69 -17.83
N LYS A 259 -4.76 10.38 -16.60
CA LYS A 259 -5.91 11.03 -15.97
C LYS A 259 -5.70 12.53 -15.80
N ILE A 260 -4.53 12.96 -15.32
CA ILE A 260 -4.23 14.38 -15.14
C ILE A 260 -4.09 15.06 -16.50
N LEU A 261 -3.43 14.44 -17.48
CA LEU A 261 -3.36 14.98 -18.84
C LEU A 261 -4.74 15.14 -19.47
N ILE A 262 -5.64 14.15 -19.35
CA ILE A 262 -7.02 14.28 -19.83
C ILE A 262 -7.71 15.48 -19.18
N TRP A 263 -7.59 15.59 -17.85
CA TRP A 263 -8.21 16.67 -17.08
C TRP A 263 -7.67 18.06 -17.44
N GLU A 264 -6.35 18.21 -17.55
CA GLU A 264 -5.68 19.50 -17.70
C GLU A 264 -5.50 19.94 -19.15
N VAL A 265 -5.48 18.99 -20.10
CA VAL A 265 -5.14 19.25 -21.52
C VAL A 265 -6.35 19.08 -22.44
N PHE A 266 -7.21 18.10 -22.18
CA PHE A 266 -8.33 17.78 -23.07
C PHE A 266 -9.68 18.32 -22.60
N MET A 267 -9.90 18.35 -21.28
CA MET A 267 -11.15 18.86 -20.70
C MET A 267 -11.10 20.37 -20.50
N SER A 268 -12.16 21.07 -20.92
CA SER A 268 -12.36 22.50 -20.68
C SER A 268 -13.00 22.82 -19.33
N ALA A 269 -13.72 21.85 -18.77
CA ALA A 269 -14.39 21.92 -17.48
C ALA A 269 -14.57 20.50 -16.90
N PRO A 270 -14.80 20.35 -15.58
CA PRO A 270 -15.06 19.05 -14.94
C PRO A 270 -16.17 18.19 -15.58
N GLU A 271 -17.18 18.86 -16.15
CA GLU A 271 -18.34 18.29 -16.85
C GLU A 271 -18.11 18.02 -18.35
N ASP A 272 -16.93 18.33 -18.90
CA ASP A 272 -16.59 18.15 -20.31
C ASP A 272 -16.37 16.66 -20.66
N ILE A 273 -17.47 15.93 -20.84
CA ILE A 273 -17.44 14.50 -21.20
C ILE A 273 -16.83 14.28 -22.58
N THR A 274 -17.04 15.19 -23.53
CA THR A 274 -16.50 15.05 -24.89
C THR A 274 -14.98 15.13 -24.87
N GLY A 275 -14.41 16.16 -24.23
CA GLY A 275 -12.96 16.29 -24.06
C GLY A 275 -12.37 15.12 -23.26
N MET A 276 -13.09 14.65 -22.23
CA MET A 276 -12.68 13.47 -21.47
C MET A 276 -12.56 12.21 -22.34
N LEU A 277 -13.59 11.93 -23.16
CA LEU A 277 -13.60 10.77 -24.06
C LEU A 277 -12.55 10.89 -25.17
N GLU A 278 -12.38 12.08 -25.75
CA GLU A 278 -11.31 12.34 -26.72
C GLU A 278 -9.93 12.07 -26.11
N GLY A 279 -9.65 12.61 -24.92
CA GLY A 279 -8.38 12.38 -24.24
C GLY A 279 -8.16 10.91 -23.88
N LEU A 280 -9.21 10.18 -23.47
CA LEU A 280 -9.16 8.74 -23.24
C LEU A 280 -8.82 7.98 -24.53
N ASP A 281 -9.43 8.33 -25.66
CA ASP A 281 -9.17 7.66 -26.94
C ASP A 281 -7.75 7.94 -27.44
N ILE A 282 -7.27 9.18 -27.30
CA ILE A 282 -5.93 9.58 -27.72
C ILE A 282 -4.85 8.94 -26.84
N LEU A 283 -4.90 9.13 -25.52
CA LEU A 283 -3.83 8.67 -24.62
C LEU A 283 -3.81 7.15 -24.44
N TYR A 284 -4.94 6.45 -24.62
CA TYR A 284 -5.01 4.98 -24.54
C TYR A 284 -4.96 4.27 -25.90
N SER A 285 -4.70 4.99 -27.01
CA SER A 285 -4.64 4.39 -28.36
C SER A 285 -3.51 3.36 -28.51
N ASN A 286 -2.32 3.65 -27.97
CA ASN A 286 -1.16 2.76 -27.93
C ASN A 286 -0.41 2.92 -26.60
N PHE A 287 -1.11 2.56 -25.52
CA PHE A 287 -0.71 2.78 -24.13
C PHE A 287 -0.14 1.52 -23.49
N ASP A 288 0.98 1.69 -22.79
CA ASP A 288 1.61 0.63 -22.01
C ASP A 288 1.93 1.05 -20.59
N CYS A 289 1.93 0.07 -19.67
CA CYS A 289 2.19 0.33 -18.25
C CYS A 289 3.20 -0.67 -17.67
N THR A 290 4.41 -0.20 -17.41
CA THR A 290 5.51 -1.03 -16.88
C THR A 290 5.24 -1.53 -15.48
N LYS A 291 4.46 -0.81 -14.68
CA LYS A 291 3.97 -1.29 -13.38
C LYS A 291 3.10 -2.55 -13.52
N THR A 292 2.25 -2.59 -14.54
CA THR A 292 1.41 -3.75 -14.84
C THR A 292 2.25 -4.92 -15.38
N MET A 293 3.23 -4.63 -16.24
CA MET A 293 4.19 -5.64 -16.72
C MET A 293 4.92 -6.29 -15.53
N ALA A 294 5.51 -5.47 -14.65
CA ALA A 294 6.20 -5.92 -13.45
C ALA A 294 5.26 -6.67 -12.50
N TYR A 295 4.00 -6.25 -12.36
CA TYR A 295 3.01 -6.99 -11.57
C TYR A 295 2.84 -8.41 -12.08
N LEU A 296 2.57 -8.60 -13.39
CA LEU A 296 2.38 -9.93 -13.96
C LEU A 296 3.63 -10.80 -13.81
N ALA A 297 4.82 -10.23 -14.07
CA ALA A 297 6.08 -10.95 -14.00
C ALA A 297 6.51 -11.34 -12.57
N THR A 298 6.08 -10.59 -11.54
CA THR A 298 6.60 -10.74 -10.16
C THR A 298 5.55 -11.12 -9.12
N ASN A 299 4.27 -11.25 -9.49
CA ASN A 299 3.20 -11.48 -8.53
C ASN A 299 3.32 -12.88 -7.89
N THR A 300 3.71 -12.90 -6.61
CA THR A 300 3.84 -14.13 -5.82
C THR A 300 3.17 -13.99 -4.45
N THR A 301 3.05 -15.10 -3.72
CA THR A 301 2.50 -15.11 -2.36
C THR A 301 3.41 -14.41 -1.34
N ALA A 302 4.69 -14.16 -1.65
CA ALA A 302 5.62 -13.40 -0.82
C ALA A 302 5.35 -11.88 -0.86
N GLY A 303 4.66 -11.39 -1.89
CA GLY A 303 4.45 -9.96 -2.16
C GLY A 303 5.56 -9.39 -3.04
N ASN A 304 5.26 -8.29 -3.73
CA ASN A 304 6.17 -7.60 -4.65
C ASN A 304 6.25 -6.11 -4.31
N SER A 305 7.40 -5.48 -4.64
CA SER A 305 7.48 -4.03 -4.71
C SER A 305 7.35 -3.61 -6.17
N LEU A 306 6.39 -2.72 -6.42
CA LEU A 306 6.04 -2.25 -7.77
C LEU A 306 6.32 -0.76 -7.94
N SER A 307 7.13 -0.17 -7.06
CA SER A 307 7.56 1.22 -7.22
C SER A 307 8.62 1.29 -8.31
N LEU A 308 8.59 2.35 -9.12
CA LEU A 308 9.58 2.58 -10.18
C LEU A 308 11.01 2.51 -9.62
N LYS A 309 11.22 3.19 -8.48
CA LYS A 309 12.50 3.27 -7.76
C LYS A 309 13.04 1.90 -7.38
N ASP A 310 12.20 1.00 -6.86
CA ASP A 310 12.65 -0.34 -6.49
C ASP A 310 12.93 -1.21 -7.73
N LEU A 311 12.12 -1.07 -8.78
CA LEU A 311 12.24 -1.89 -10.00
C LEU A 311 13.43 -1.49 -10.88
N ALA A 312 13.77 -0.21 -10.90
CA ALA A 312 14.86 0.39 -11.66
C ALA A 312 16.13 0.64 -10.84
N TYR A 313 16.19 0.21 -9.57
CA TYR A 313 17.30 0.53 -8.66
C TYR A 313 18.68 0.14 -9.20
N GLU A 314 18.77 -0.98 -9.90
CA GLU A 314 20.02 -1.46 -10.53
C GLU A 314 20.50 -0.58 -11.70
N PHE A 315 19.62 0.27 -12.23
CA PHE A 315 19.92 1.22 -13.29
C PHE A 315 20.15 2.63 -12.74
N THR A 316 19.28 3.11 -11.86
CA THR A 316 19.27 4.51 -11.42
C THR A 316 19.95 4.75 -10.07
N GLY A 317 20.25 3.70 -9.31
CA GLY A 317 20.67 3.82 -7.92
C GLY A 317 19.64 4.57 -7.08
N ASN A 318 20.13 5.37 -6.12
CA ASN A 318 19.29 6.23 -5.29
C ASN A 318 19.23 7.67 -5.83
N TYR A 319 18.22 7.96 -6.64
CA TYR A 319 17.97 9.28 -7.22
C TYR A 319 16.78 10.03 -6.59
N ALA A 320 16.21 9.49 -5.51
CA ALA A 320 15.00 10.05 -4.91
C ALA A 320 15.27 11.42 -4.27
N LEU A 321 14.52 12.45 -4.69
CA LEU A 321 14.49 13.71 -3.93
C LEU A 321 13.75 13.49 -2.60
N GLU A 322 14.33 13.98 -1.50
CA GLU A 322 13.70 13.94 -0.18
C GLU A 322 12.46 14.85 -0.15
N ASP A 323 11.34 14.35 0.37
CA ASP A 323 10.12 15.11 0.63
C ASP A 323 9.50 15.90 -0.56
N ILE A 324 9.39 15.29 -1.75
CA ILE A 324 8.53 15.78 -2.86
C ILE A 324 7.03 15.64 -2.52
N LYS A 325 6.58 16.24 -1.42
CA LYS A 325 5.14 16.39 -1.16
C LYS A 325 4.57 17.61 -1.87
N ASP A 326 5.45 18.51 -2.31
CA ASP A 326 5.11 19.78 -2.92
C ASP A 326 6.25 20.21 -3.86
N ILE A 327 6.07 19.97 -5.16
CA ILE A 327 7.06 20.31 -6.19
C ILE A 327 7.32 21.83 -6.27
N SER A 328 6.46 22.68 -5.69
CA SER A 328 6.70 24.14 -5.65
C SER A 328 7.96 24.53 -4.87
N LYS A 329 8.47 23.61 -4.02
CA LYS A 329 9.67 23.81 -3.20
C LYS A 329 10.93 23.23 -3.81
N VAL A 330 10.81 22.55 -4.96
CA VAL A 330 11.93 21.92 -5.65
C VAL A 330 12.50 22.92 -6.65
N GLU A 331 13.83 23.01 -6.72
CA GLU A 331 14.49 23.83 -7.72
C GLU A 331 14.15 23.33 -9.14
N PRO A 332 13.79 24.21 -10.09
CA PRO A 332 13.32 23.77 -11.41
C PRO A 332 14.28 22.83 -12.16
N ALA A 333 15.59 23.06 -12.08
CA ALA A 333 16.59 22.21 -12.71
C ALA A 333 16.60 20.78 -12.12
N LYS A 334 16.50 20.67 -10.79
CA LYS A 334 16.44 19.38 -10.09
C LYS A 334 15.13 18.65 -10.35
N LEU A 335 14.02 19.38 -10.48
CA LEU A 335 12.72 18.81 -10.83
C LEU A 335 12.76 18.20 -12.24
N LEU A 336 13.35 18.91 -13.22
CA LEU A 336 13.48 18.41 -14.59
C LEU A 336 14.39 17.19 -14.69
N GLU A 337 15.50 17.19 -13.97
CA GLU A 337 16.40 16.04 -13.88
C GLU A 337 15.67 14.84 -13.26
N TYR A 338 15.01 15.03 -12.11
CA TYR A 338 14.23 13.98 -11.44
C TYR A 338 13.15 13.37 -12.34
N ASN A 339 12.33 14.22 -12.97
CA ASN A 339 11.26 13.81 -13.89
C ASN A 339 11.82 13.07 -15.12
N LEU A 340 12.96 13.53 -15.66
CA LEU A 340 13.63 12.85 -16.76
C LEU A 340 14.15 11.47 -16.34
N ILE A 341 14.71 11.33 -15.13
CA ILE A 341 15.11 10.03 -14.60
C ILE A 341 13.91 9.09 -14.49
N ASP A 342 12.74 9.54 -14.02
CA ASP A 342 11.54 8.69 -13.95
C ASP A 342 11.10 8.22 -15.35
N ALA A 343 11.18 9.07 -16.38
CA ALA A 343 10.93 8.66 -17.77
C ALA A 343 11.96 7.63 -18.29
N LEU A 344 13.26 7.80 -18.01
CA LEU A 344 14.31 6.85 -18.42
C LEU A 344 14.23 5.53 -17.64
N ALA A 345 13.96 5.59 -16.33
CA ALA A 345 13.73 4.43 -15.48
C ALA A 345 12.54 3.61 -15.97
N THR A 346 11.49 4.28 -16.45
CA THR A 346 10.34 3.60 -17.06
C THR A 346 10.78 2.75 -18.25
N ARG A 347 11.70 3.24 -19.09
CA ARG A 347 12.25 2.48 -20.23
C ARG A 347 12.97 1.23 -19.75
N TYR A 348 13.84 1.41 -18.76
CA TYR A 348 14.57 0.31 -18.15
C TYR A 348 13.65 -0.80 -17.63
N VAL A 349 12.58 -0.43 -16.91
CA VAL A 349 11.61 -1.39 -16.37
C VAL A 349 10.81 -2.06 -17.47
N GLN A 350 10.50 -1.35 -18.56
CA GLN A 350 9.86 -1.94 -19.74
C GLN A 350 10.70 -3.07 -20.31
N ASP A 351 11.98 -2.81 -20.60
CA ASP A 351 12.89 -3.79 -21.21
C ASP A 351 13.07 -5.02 -20.31
N LYS A 352 13.07 -4.80 -18.99
CA LYS A 352 13.24 -5.85 -17.98
C LYS A 352 12.02 -6.77 -17.80
N TYR A 353 10.81 -6.23 -17.89
CA TYR A 353 9.58 -6.95 -17.52
C TYR A 353 8.60 -7.16 -18.67
N LEU A 354 9.02 -6.90 -19.91
CA LEU A 354 8.18 -7.12 -21.08
C LEU A 354 7.63 -8.58 -21.10
N PRO A 355 6.30 -8.79 -21.19
CA PRO A 355 5.73 -10.14 -21.15
C PRO A 355 6.24 -11.05 -22.28
N THR A 356 7.03 -12.06 -21.91
CA THR A 356 7.60 -13.04 -22.83
C THR A 356 6.66 -14.23 -23.06
N GLU A 357 5.94 -14.65 -22.02
CA GLU A 357 5.01 -15.78 -22.06
C GLU A 357 3.68 -15.42 -22.76
N ALA A 358 3.15 -16.35 -23.57
CA ALA A 358 1.96 -16.09 -24.38
C ALA A 358 0.72 -15.78 -23.52
N THR A 359 0.52 -16.53 -22.43
CA THR A 359 -0.63 -16.32 -21.53
C THR A 359 -0.55 -14.98 -20.80
N GLU A 360 0.64 -14.59 -20.33
CA GLU A 360 0.86 -13.29 -19.69
C GLU A 360 0.59 -12.15 -20.67
N ARG A 361 1.05 -12.29 -21.92
CA ARG A 361 0.80 -11.33 -22.99
C ARG A 361 -0.68 -11.17 -23.29
N THR A 362 -1.44 -12.27 -23.36
CA THR A 362 -2.91 -12.24 -23.52
C THR A 362 -3.57 -11.52 -22.35
N ILE A 363 -3.23 -11.87 -21.11
CA ILE A 363 -3.81 -11.20 -19.93
C ILE A 363 -3.46 -9.71 -19.92
N TYR A 364 -2.23 -9.36 -20.28
CA TYR A 364 -1.76 -7.99 -20.34
C TYR A 364 -2.53 -7.17 -21.39
N ASN A 365 -2.55 -7.63 -22.65
CA ASN A 365 -3.14 -6.92 -23.79
C ASN A 365 -4.67 -6.94 -23.79
N ASP A 366 -5.29 -8.06 -23.42
CA ASP A 366 -6.73 -8.26 -23.63
C ASP A 366 -7.56 -7.95 -22.39
N LEU A 367 -6.93 -7.94 -21.20
CA LEU A 367 -7.61 -7.67 -19.93
C LEU A 367 -7.07 -6.42 -19.24
N PHE A 368 -5.78 -6.38 -18.90
CA PHE A 368 -5.27 -5.34 -18.01
C PHE A 368 -5.21 -3.96 -18.67
N ILE A 369 -4.60 -3.84 -19.85
CA ILE A 369 -4.46 -2.55 -20.54
C ILE A 369 -5.82 -1.92 -20.89
N PRO A 370 -6.79 -2.66 -21.49
CA PRO A 370 -8.13 -2.14 -21.71
C PRO A 370 -8.84 -1.73 -20.40
N SER A 371 -8.62 -2.48 -19.31
CA SER A 371 -9.21 -2.15 -18.01
C SER A 371 -8.69 -0.82 -17.45
N LEU A 372 -7.42 -0.46 -17.68
CA LEU A 372 -6.86 0.81 -17.20
C LEU A 372 -7.56 2.02 -17.83
N LYS A 373 -7.95 1.94 -19.11
CA LYS A 373 -8.75 2.98 -19.79
C LYS A 373 -10.11 3.15 -19.11
N VAL A 374 -10.81 2.02 -18.87
CA VAL A 374 -12.12 2.02 -18.21
C VAL A 374 -12.04 2.56 -16.79
N ILE A 375 -11.02 2.14 -16.03
CA ILE A 375 -10.78 2.62 -14.66
C ILE A 375 -10.53 4.13 -14.66
N THR A 376 -9.69 4.63 -15.56
CA THR A 376 -9.41 6.07 -15.67
C THR A 376 -10.67 6.87 -15.98
N CYS A 377 -11.51 6.37 -16.88
CA CYS A 377 -12.83 6.95 -17.13
C CYS A 377 -13.70 6.98 -15.87
N MET A 378 -13.79 5.86 -15.13
CA MET A 378 -14.54 5.79 -13.87
C MET A 378 -14.05 6.81 -12.83
N GLU A 379 -12.73 7.00 -12.72
CA GLU A 379 -12.13 7.96 -11.79
C GLU A 379 -12.39 9.42 -12.19
N LEU A 380 -12.34 9.74 -13.50
CA LEU A 380 -12.63 11.07 -14.02
C LEU A 380 -14.11 11.43 -13.87
N VAL A 381 -15.01 10.50 -14.16
CA VAL A 381 -16.46 10.67 -13.98
C VAL A 381 -16.79 10.87 -12.49
N GLY A 382 -16.28 9.99 -11.62
CA GLY A 382 -16.50 10.02 -10.19
C GLY A 382 -17.90 9.57 -9.76
N LEU A 383 -18.11 9.42 -8.45
CA LEU A 383 -19.36 8.95 -7.87
C LEU A 383 -20.18 10.14 -7.33
N PRO A 384 -21.39 10.41 -7.86
CA PRO A 384 -22.15 11.60 -7.49
C PRO A 384 -22.62 11.58 -6.04
N LEU A 385 -22.50 12.73 -5.38
CA LEU A 385 -22.77 12.99 -3.97
C LEU A 385 -23.71 14.18 -3.83
N ASN A 386 -24.74 14.00 -3.01
CA ASN A 386 -25.56 15.10 -2.51
C ASN A 386 -24.92 15.71 -1.26
N ILE A 387 -24.28 16.86 -1.40
CA ILE A 387 -23.57 17.51 -0.30
C ILE A 387 -24.48 17.88 0.87
N GLY A 388 -25.74 18.23 0.61
CA GLY A 388 -26.71 18.50 1.67
C GLY A 388 -26.98 17.26 2.52
N LYS A 389 -27.10 16.08 1.89
CA LYS A 389 -27.24 14.81 2.61
C LYS A 389 -25.97 14.42 3.36
N VAL A 390 -24.78 14.72 2.83
CA VAL A 390 -23.51 14.52 3.52
C VAL A 390 -23.43 15.37 4.80
N LEU A 391 -23.78 16.65 4.72
CA LEU A 391 -23.74 17.55 5.89
C LEU A 391 -24.76 17.15 6.96
N LEU A 392 -25.96 16.72 6.55
CA LEU A 392 -26.96 16.19 7.47
C LEU A 392 -26.46 14.90 8.14
N ALA A 393 -25.93 13.96 7.36
CA ALA A 393 -25.37 12.71 7.88
C ALA A 393 -24.22 12.95 8.85
N ARG A 394 -23.34 13.90 8.54
CA ARG A 394 -22.25 14.32 9.42
C ARG A 394 -22.79 14.84 10.76
N LYS A 395 -23.77 15.75 10.73
CA LYS A 395 -24.39 16.28 11.96
C LYS A 395 -25.05 15.18 12.79
N GLU A 396 -25.83 14.29 12.17
CA GLU A 396 -26.45 13.15 12.86
C GLU A 396 -25.39 12.26 13.53
N LEU A 397 -24.25 12.00 12.88
CA LEU A 397 -23.15 11.22 13.44
C LEU A 397 -22.43 11.96 14.57
N GLU A 398 -22.25 13.28 14.46
CA GLU A 398 -21.68 14.12 15.52
C GLU A 398 -22.56 14.06 16.78
N ASP A 399 -23.88 14.22 16.63
CA ASP A 399 -24.84 14.14 17.74
C ASP A 399 -24.79 12.76 18.42
N VAL A 400 -24.69 11.68 17.63
CA VAL A 400 -24.57 10.31 18.15
C VAL A 400 -23.25 10.11 18.89
N CYS A 401 -22.12 10.62 18.35
CA CYS A 401 -20.83 10.53 19.01
C CYS A 401 -20.82 11.30 20.33
N CYS A 402 -21.38 12.52 20.36
CA CYS A 402 -21.50 13.31 21.58
C CYS A 402 -22.31 12.57 22.63
N LYS A 403 -23.49 12.06 22.27
CA LYS A 403 -24.32 11.29 23.20
C LYS A 403 -23.60 10.05 23.74
N ALA A 404 -22.98 9.26 22.86
CA ALA A 404 -22.26 8.06 23.29
C ALA A 404 -21.07 8.38 24.20
N LEU A 405 -20.35 9.48 23.93
CA LEU A 405 -19.28 9.98 24.81
C LEU A 405 -19.82 10.43 26.17
N ASP A 406 -20.96 11.13 26.20
CA ASP A 406 -21.60 11.55 27.45
C ASP A 406 -22.06 10.33 28.26
N ASP A 407 -22.68 9.33 27.62
CA ASP A 407 -23.07 8.08 28.26
C ASP A 407 -21.86 7.32 28.85
N ILE A 408 -20.73 7.31 28.13
CA ILE A 408 -19.47 6.72 28.60
C ILE A 408 -18.91 7.50 29.79
N ARG A 409 -18.84 8.83 29.70
CA ARG A 409 -18.29 9.71 30.76
C ARG A 409 -19.14 9.70 32.03
N ASN A 410 -20.45 9.57 31.90
CA ASN A 410 -21.39 9.51 33.02
C ASN A 410 -21.49 8.10 33.64
N CYS A 411 -20.84 7.09 33.05
CA CYS A 411 -20.78 5.76 33.63
C CYS A 411 -19.87 5.75 34.86
N GLN A 412 -20.38 5.30 36.01
CA GLN A 412 -19.61 5.25 37.26
C GLN A 412 -18.30 4.45 37.12
N ILE A 413 -18.34 3.31 36.41
CA ILE A 413 -17.15 2.50 36.11
C ILE A 413 -16.06 3.34 35.44
N VAL A 414 -16.44 4.20 34.49
CA VAL A 414 -15.50 5.04 33.76
C VAL A 414 -14.98 6.17 34.64
N GLN A 415 -15.83 6.77 35.47
CA GLN A 415 -15.41 7.79 36.42
C GLN A 415 -14.38 7.24 37.42
N ASP A 416 -14.60 6.03 37.93
CA ASP A 416 -13.67 5.32 38.81
C ASP A 416 -12.37 5.00 38.06
N PHE A 417 -12.47 4.53 36.81
CA PHE A 417 -11.32 4.24 35.97
C PHE A 417 -10.45 5.46 35.65
N VAL A 418 -11.07 6.64 35.47
CA VAL A 418 -10.32 7.89 35.24
C VAL A 418 -9.40 8.20 36.41
N TRP A 419 -9.79 7.88 37.65
CA TRP A 419 -8.89 8.02 38.80
C TRP A 419 -7.69 7.09 38.71
N VAL A 420 -7.88 5.85 38.29
CA VAL A 420 -6.78 4.89 38.05
C VAL A 420 -5.81 5.41 36.99
N LEU A 421 -6.33 5.93 35.87
CA LEU A 421 -5.49 6.51 34.81
C LEU A 421 -4.65 7.69 35.30
N ARG A 422 -5.21 8.56 36.15
CA ARG A 422 -4.49 9.70 36.72
C ARG A 422 -3.39 9.25 37.69
N ASP A 423 -3.64 8.21 38.48
CA ASP A 423 -2.64 7.59 39.36
C ASP A 423 -1.48 6.97 38.55
N ASP A 424 -1.77 6.27 37.44
CA ASP A 424 -0.73 5.74 36.56
C ASP A 424 0.15 6.85 35.99
N MET A 425 -0.47 7.93 35.51
CA MET A 425 0.24 9.07 34.94
C MET A 425 1.13 9.74 35.97
N ALA A 426 0.61 9.97 37.17
CA ALA A 426 1.38 10.52 38.29
C ALA A 426 2.57 9.63 38.67
N THR A 427 2.36 8.31 38.70
CA THR A 427 3.41 7.33 38.97
C THR A 427 4.49 7.34 37.89
N ALA A 428 4.09 7.32 36.61
CA ALA A 428 5.00 7.35 35.48
C ALA A 428 5.81 8.66 35.42
N ALA A 429 5.17 9.81 35.64
CA ALA A 429 5.85 11.11 35.66
C ALA A 429 6.82 11.23 36.83
N THR A 430 6.44 10.76 38.02
CA THR A 430 7.32 10.73 39.20
C THR A 430 8.57 9.87 38.95
N ALA A 431 8.40 8.72 38.30
CA ALA A 431 9.52 7.85 37.94
C ALA A 431 10.50 8.51 36.96
N GLN A 432 10.00 9.35 36.04
CA GLN A 432 10.84 10.06 35.06
C GLN A 432 11.53 11.30 35.63
N LEU A 433 10.85 12.06 36.49
CA LEU A 433 11.30 13.40 36.89
C LEU A 433 12.32 13.43 38.03
N LYS A 434 12.61 12.29 38.68
CA LYS A 434 13.63 12.02 39.75
C LYS A 434 13.64 12.94 40.99
N LYS A 435 13.19 14.20 40.92
CA LYS A 435 13.18 15.23 41.97
C LYS A 435 11.80 15.83 42.21
N LEU A 436 10.84 15.64 41.31
CA LEU A 436 9.48 16.15 41.43
C LEU A 436 8.49 14.98 41.55
N VAL A 437 7.83 14.88 42.69
CA VAL A 437 6.73 13.92 42.89
C VAL A 437 5.47 14.55 42.32
N LYS A 438 4.83 13.83 41.40
CA LYS A 438 3.54 14.19 40.82
C LYS A 438 2.45 13.38 41.50
N THR A 439 1.31 14.02 41.75
CA THR A 439 0.11 13.35 42.28
C THR A 439 -0.99 13.35 41.23
N ARG A 440 -2.04 12.57 41.45
CA ARG A 440 -3.20 12.55 40.54
C ARG A 440 -3.87 13.91 40.36
N ASP A 441 -3.75 14.79 41.37
CA ASP A 441 -4.34 16.14 41.33
C ASP A 441 -3.62 17.03 40.31
N ASP A 442 -2.39 16.70 39.90
CA ASP A 442 -1.70 17.33 38.78
C ASP A 442 -2.33 16.98 37.41
N TYR A 443 -3.25 16.01 37.36
CA TYR A 443 -3.83 15.46 36.12
C TYR A 443 -5.37 15.51 36.11
N LEU A 444 -5.99 16.43 36.83
CA LEU A 444 -7.46 16.54 36.89
C LEU A 444 -8.12 16.83 35.53
N ASP A 445 -7.39 17.44 34.60
CA ASP A 445 -7.87 17.69 33.22
C ASP A 445 -7.78 16.43 32.33
N PHE A 446 -7.17 15.35 32.81
CA PHE A 446 -7.05 14.11 32.06
C PHE A 446 -8.34 13.30 32.13
N GLU A 447 -8.81 12.89 30.96
CA GLU A 447 -10.01 12.07 30.79
C GLU A 447 -9.71 10.76 30.05
N PHE A 448 -10.61 9.79 30.22
CA PHE A 448 -10.62 8.57 29.43
C PHE A 448 -10.92 8.89 27.97
N ASN A 449 -10.07 8.40 27.06
CA ASN A 449 -10.26 8.45 25.61
C ASN A 449 -10.66 7.06 25.08
N PRO A 450 -11.95 6.83 24.78
CA PRO A 450 -12.43 5.55 24.25
C PRO A 450 -11.84 5.17 22.88
N GLY A 451 -11.30 6.14 22.13
CA GLY A 451 -10.60 5.91 20.87
C GLY A 451 -9.17 5.39 21.03
N SER A 452 -8.64 5.35 22.26
CA SER A 452 -7.32 4.78 22.55
C SER A 452 -7.44 3.29 22.84
N ASP A 453 -6.98 2.44 21.93
CA ASP A 453 -6.94 0.99 22.13
C ASP A 453 -6.18 0.59 23.40
N VAL A 454 -5.19 1.38 23.83
CA VAL A 454 -4.42 1.12 25.06
C VAL A 454 -5.31 1.32 26.29
N GLN A 455 -5.96 2.48 26.38
CA GLN A 455 -6.82 2.79 27.53
C GLN A 455 -8.06 1.89 27.55
N LEU A 456 -8.65 1.61 26.37
CA LEU A 456 -9.80 0.74 26.24
C LEU A 456 -9.46 -0.71 26.62
N ARG A 457 -8.28 -1.21 26.22
CA ARG A 457 -7.80 -2.52 26.70
C ARG A 457 -7.67 -2.57 28.21
N LYS A 458 -7.07 -1.54 28.81
CA LYS A 458 -6.91 -1.46 30.26
C LYS A 458 -8.26 -1.50 30.97
N LEU A 459 -9.20 -0.65 30.56
CA LEU A 459 -10.57 -0.65 31.10
C LEU A 459 -11.24 -2.02 30.97
N LEU A 460 -11.25 -2.60 29.77
CA LEU A 460 -12.03 -3.82 29.50
C LEU A 460 -11.40 -5.07 30.14
N PHE A 461 -10.09 -5.22 30.08
CA PHE A 461 -9.42 -6.48 30.41
C PHE A 461 -8.68 -6.46 31.75
N GLU A 462 -8.21 -5.30 32.21
CA GLU A 462 -7.51 -5.18 33.49
C GLU A 462 -8.50 -4.77 34.59
N GLU A 463 -9.23 -3.67 34.40
CA GLU A 463 -10.15 -3.15 35.43
C GLU A 463 -11.45 -3.95 35.53
N LEU A 464 -12.12 -4.18 34.40
CA LEU A 464 -13.37 -4.94 34.36
C LEU A 464 -13.16 -6.45 34.36
N GLY A 465 -11.92 -6.91 34.18
CA GLY A 465 -11.55 -8.32 34.17
C GLY A 465 -12.26 -9.15 33.10
N LEU A 466 -12.68 -8.53 31.98
CA LEU A 466 -13.32 -9.28 30.91
C LEU A 466 -12.30 -10.20 30.24
N LYS A 467 -12.75 -11.37 29.77
CA LYS A 467 -11.87 -12.31 29.08
C LYS A 467 -11.65 -11.85 27.65
N SER A 468 -10.39 -11.63 27.27
CA SER A 468 -10.04 -11.37 25.86
C SER A 468 -10.37 -12.59 25.00
N LEU A 469 -11.18 -12.39 23.96
CA LEU A 469 -11.62 -13.44 23.03
C LEU A 469 -10.78 -13.49 21.75
N ASN A 470 -10.22 -12.35 21.34
CA ASN A 470 -9.39 -12.22 20.15
C ASN A 470 -8.12 -11.43 20.46
N LYS A 471 -7.05 -11.69 19.71
CA LYS A 471 -5.78 -10.96 19.80
C LYS A 471 -5.49 -10.27 18.47
N THR A 472 -4.84 -9.12 18.56
CA THR A 472 -4.25 -8.41 17.41
C THR A 472 -3.06 -9.20 16.85
N LYS A 473 -2.59 -8.82 15.65
CA LYS A 473 -1.35 -9.39 15.07
C LYS A 473 -0.13 -9.23 15.98
N GLY A 474 -0.12 -8.22 16.85
CA GLY A 474 0.93 -7.98 17.84
C GLY A 474 0.77 -8.81 19.12
N GLY A 475 -0.22 -9.69 19.22
CA GLY A 475 -0.47 -10.56 20.38
C GLY A 475 -1.26 -9.89 21.52
N ASN A 476 -1.46 -8.57 21.47
CA ASN A 476 -2.27 -7.84 22.46
C ASN A 476 -3.76 -8.14 22.31
N PRO A 477 -4.57 -8.10 23.39
CA PRO A 477 -6.03 -8.20 23.31
C PRO A 477 -6.64 -7.26 22.26
N SER A 478 -7.60 -7.74 21.46
CA SER A 478 -8.30 -6.90 20.48
C SER A 478 -9.43 -6.10 21.13
N THR A 479 -9.68 -4.90 20.61
CA THR A 479 -10.78 -4.00 20.98
C THR A 479 -11.68 -3.69 19.78
N ASP A 480 -11.57 -4.48 18.71
CA ASP A 480 -12.37 -4.31 17.49
C ASP A 480 -13.88 -4.59 17.69
N ALA A 481 -14.69 -4.20 16.70
CA ALA A 481 -16.14 -4.37 16.73
C ALA A 481 -16.58 -5.83 16.96
N LYS A 482 -15.83 -6.81 16.41
CA LYS A 482 -16.11 -8.24 16.60
C LYS A 482 -15.89 -8.65 18.06
N THR A 483 -14.82 -8.17 18.66
CA THR A 483 -14.45 -8.45 20.04
C THR A 483 -15.42 -7.80 21.00
N LEU A 484 -15.77 -6.53 20.79
CA LEU A 484 -16.80 -5.84 21.58
C LEU A 484 -18.15 -6.56 21.50
N LYS A 485 -18.56 -7.02 20.32
CA LYS A 485 -19.81 -7.80 20.15
C LYS A 485 -19.77 -9.12 20.93
N ALA A 486 -18.65 -9.83 20.85
CA ALA A 486 -18.47 -11.08 21.57
C ALA A 486 -18.41 -10.87 23.11
N LEU A 487 -17.83 -9.75 23.58
CA LEU A 487 -17.87 -9.35 24.98
C LEU A 487 -19.29 -9.07 25.46
N VAL A 488 -20.10 -8.35 24.66
CA VAL A 488 -21.52 -8.12 24.96
C VAL A 488 -22.28 -9.44 25.12
N GLU A 489 -22.13 -10.37 24.18
CA GLU A 489 -22.80 -11.68 24.27
C GLU A 489 -22.31 -12.50 25.48
N HIS A 490 -21.01 -12.47 25.77
CA HIS A 490 -20.46 -13.14 26.96
C HIS A 490 -21.02 -12.55 28.26
N VAL A 491 -21.16 -11.23 28.36
CA VAL A 491 -21.74 -10.58 29.55
C VAL A 491 -23.24 -10.85 29.65
N LYS A 492 -23.98 -10.90 28.54
CA LYS A 492 -25.41 -11.27 28.52
C LYS A 492 -25.65 -12.71 28.99
N LEU A 493 -24.79 -13.64 28.60
CA LEU A 493 -24.88 -15.06 28.93
C LEU A 493 -24.31 -15.40 30.32
N ALA A 494 -23.66 -14.44 30.99
CA ALA A 494 -23.11 -14.66 32.31
C ALA A 494 -24.23 -14.93 33.34
N LYS A 495 -23.96 -15.82 34.30
CA LYS A 495 -24.91 -16.16 35.38
C LYS A 495 -25.34 -14.94 36.21
N GLN A 496 -24.52 -13.90 36.24
CA GLN A 496 -24.80 -12.64 36.91
C GLN A 496 -24.86 -11.52 35.85
N PRO A 497 -26.04 -10.96 35.55
CA PRO A 497 -26.17 -9.87 34.60
C PRO A 497 -25.50 -8.60 35.15
N ARG A 498 -24.66 -7.96 34.33
CA ARG A 498 -23.98 -6.69 34.65
C ARG A 498 -24.49 -5.58 33.71
N PRO A 499 -25.66 -4.98 34.01
CA PRO A 499 -26.36 -4.08 33.09
C PRO A 499 -25.59 -2.78 32.83
N ASP A 500 -24.84 -2.29 33.82
CA ASP A 500 -23.90 -1.17 33.74
C ASP A 500 -22.78 -1.42 32.71
N ILE A 501 -22.16 -2.60 32.73
CA ILE A 501 -21.15 -3.00 31.75
C ILE A 501 -21.77 -3.17 30.36
N LEU A 502 -22.98 -3.74 30.27
CA LEU A 502 -23.68 -3.86 28.98
C LEU A 502 -24.01 -2.49 28.37
N ALA A 503 -24.46 -1.54 29.18
CA ALA A 503 -24.70 -0.16 28.75
C ALA A 503 -23.40 0.50 28.27
N LEU A 504 -22.33 0.40 29.05
CA LEU A 504 -21.01 0.93 28.70
C LEU A 504 -20.49 0.34 27.38
N LEU A 505 -20.51 -0.99 27.24
CA LEU A 505 -20.11 -1.67 26.00
C LEU A 505 -20.97 -1.24 24.81
N GLY A 506 -22.28 -1.07 25.01
CA GLY A 506 -23.19 -0.54 24.00
C GLY A 506 -22.80 0.86 23.52
N SER A 507 -22.51 1.77 24.44
CA SER A 507 -22.06 3.14 24.10
C SER A 507 -20.69 3.15 23.43
N ILE A 508 -19.75 2.28 23.85
CA ILE A 508 -18.45 2.12 23.18
C ILE A 508 -18.62 1.61 21.75
N GLN A 509 -19.48 0.61 21.53
CA GLN A 509 -19.79 0.10 20.19
C GLN A 509 -20.43 1.18 19.30
N GLU A 510 -21.36 1.96 19.86
CA GLU A 510 -22.02 3.05 19.15
C GLU A 510 -21.01 4.11 18.72
N LEU A 511 -20.18 4.56 19.66
CA LEU A 511 -19.13 5.54 19.41
C LEU A 511 -18.15 5.05 18.35
N ALA A 512 -17.64 3.81 18.47
CA ALA A 512 -16.71 3.24 17.50
C ALA A 512 -17.31 3.18 16.08
N ALA A 513 -18.56 2.75 15.96
CA ALA A 513 -19.24 2.66 14.67
C ALA A 513 -19.50 4.04 14.04
N ALA A 514 -19.96 5.01 14.83
CA ALA A 514 -20.25 6.36 14.35
C ALA A 514 -18.97 7.15 14.04
N SER A 515 -18.01 7.15 14.97
CA SER A 515 -16.74 7.87 14.83
C SER A 515 -15.91 7.38 13.65
N THR A 516 -15.90 6.08 13.36
CA THR A 516 -15.22 5.53 12.19
C THR A 516 -15.75 6.19 10.92
N ILE A 517 -17.07 6.33 10.80
CA ILE A 517 -17.69 6.93 9.62
C ILE A 517 -17.44 8.43 9.56
N LEU A 518 -17.60 9.10 10.70
CA LEU A 518 -17.42 10.53 10.85
C LEU A 518 -15.98 10.97 10.53
N THR A 519 -14.98 10.19 10.91
CA THR A 519 -13.57 10.55 10.73
C THR A 519 -12.98 10.00 9.43
N THR A 520 -13.48 8.88 8.91
CA THR A 520 -12.91 8.22 7.73
C THR A 520 -13.63 8.61 6.44
N PHE A 521 -14.97 8.64 6.43
CA PHE A 521 -15.74 8.83 5.19
C PHE A 521 -16.20 10.28 5.00
N MET A 522 -16.71 10.94 6.05
CA MET A 522 -17.26 12.30 5.90
C MET A 522 -16.23 13.31 5.37
N PRO A 523 -14.98 13.37 5.87
CA PRO A 523 -13.97 14.28 5.34
C PRO A 523 -13.64 13.94 3.88
N ALA A 524 -13.57 12.65 3.53
CA ALA A 524 -13.32 12.25 2.15
C ALA A 524 -14.46 12.69 1.21
N PHE A 525 -15.72 12.59 1.63
CA PHE A 525 -16.87 13.05 0.83
C PHE A 525 -16.90 14.56 0.62
N ILE A 526 -16.27 15.32 1.51
CA ILE A 526 -16.21 16.78 1.45
C ILE A 526 -14.97 17.24 0.68
N ASP A 527 -13.79 16.70 1.02
CA ASP A 527 -12.48 17.19 0.59
C ASP A 527 -11.96 16.51 -0.68
N LYS A 528 -12.41 15.27 -0.97
CA LYS A 528 -11.99 14.47 -2.15
C LYS A 528 -13.06 14.44 -3.23
N SER A 529 -13.92 15.44 -3.24
CA SER A 529 -14.98 15.61 -4.23
C SER A 529 -14.72 16.82 -5.10
N THR A 530 -15.00 16.71 -6.40
CA THR A 530 -14.92 17.83 -7.33
C THR A 530 -16.32 18.31 -7.70
N TYR A 531 -16.50 19.62 -7.84
CA TYR A 531 -17.77 20.19 -8.29
C TYR A 531 -17.94 19.99 -9.80
N LYS A 532 -19.10 19.49 -10.21
CA LYS A 532 -19.56 19.47 -11.61
C LYS A 532 -21.04 19.83 -11.61
N ASP A 533 -21.43 20.85 -12.36
CA ASP A 533 -22.85 21.26 -12.49
C ASP A 533 -23.60 21.43 -11.15
N SER A 534 -23.00 22.09 -10.17
CA SER A 534 -23.55 22.29 -8.80
C SER A 534 -23.65 21.02 -7.93
N TRP A 535 -23.18 19.87 -8.42
CA TRP A 535 -23.07 18.61 -7.68
C TRP A 535 -21.63 18.29 -7.33
N LYS A 536 -21.42 17.46 -6.31
CA LYS A 536 -20.09 16.95 -5.94
C LYS A 536 -19.93 15.53 -6.44
N TYR A 537 -18.75 15.21 -6.95
CA TYR A 537 -18.40 13.88 -7.44
C TYR A 537 -17.17 13.39 -6.71
N LEU A 538 -17.33 12.28 -5.99
CA LEU A 538 -16.24 11.65 -5.25
C LEU A 538 -15.29 10.97 -6.24
N GLN A 539 -14.02 11.36 -6.20
CA GLN A 539 -12.99 10.77 -7.05
C GLN A 539 -12.09 9.88 -6.19
N GLY A 540 -12.30 8.57 -6.26
CA GLY A 540 -11.41 7.58 -5.67
C GLY A 540 -10.26 7.23 -6.59
N SER A 541 -9.28 6.48 -6.09
CA SER A 541 -8.23 5.86 -6.90
C SER A 541 -8.34 4.34 -6.83
N PHE A 542 -8.38 3.69 -7.98
CA PHE A 542 -8.36 2.25 -8.13
C PHE A 542 -6.97 1.79 -8.54
N ASN A 543 -6.49 0.71 -7.94
CA ASN A 543 -5.18 0.16 -8.25
C ASN A 543 -5.36 -1.27 -8.78
N LEU A 544 -5.20 -1.41 -10.09
CA LEU A 544 -5.09 -2.68 -10.79
C LEU A 544 -3.68 -3.24 -10.58
N GLY A 545 -3.56 -4.53 -10.27
CA GLY A 545 -2.27 -5.12 -9.88
C GLY A 545 -1.80 -4.74 -8.47
N GLY A 546 -2.70 -4.27 -7.60
CA GLY A 546 -2.39 -3.95 -6.20
C GLY A 546 -2.54 -5.10 -5.21
N THR A 547 -3.33 -6.12 -5.57
CA THR A 547 -3.62 -7.26 -4.69
C THR A 547 -3.00 -8.53 -5.23
N LYS A 548 -2.62 -9.46 -4.34
CA LYS A 548 -2.08 -10.77 -4.75
C LYS A 548 -3.05 -11.59 -5.60
N SER A 549 -4.35 -11.40 -5.40
CA SER A 549 -5.42 -12.11 -6.12
C SER A 549 -5.80 -11.50 -7.46
N GLY A 550 -5.23 -10.35 -7.84
CA GLY A 550 -5.60 -9.62 -9.06
C GLY A 550 -6.88 -8.78 -8.94
N ARG A 551 -7.56 -8.80 -7.78
CA ARG A 551 -8.71 -7.92 -7.52
C ARG A 551 -8.30 -6.45 -7.54
N LEU A 552 -9.17 -5.62 -8.10
CA LEU A 552 -9.09 -4.17 -7.95
C LEU A 552 -9.10 -3.79 -6.47
N SER A 553 -8.22 -2.88 -6.08
CA SER A 553 -8.23 -2.23 -4.77
C SER A 553 -8.60 -0.76 -4.92
N SER A 554 -9.18 -0.14 -3.89
CA SER A 554 -9.59 1.27 -3.90
C SER A 554 -8.93 2.04 -2.75
N SER A 555 -8.59 3.31 -2.99
CA SER A 555 -7.97 4.19 -2.01
C SER A 555 -8.35 5.67 -2.23
N LYS A 556 -8.17 6.47 -1.18
CA LYS A 556 -8.32 7.95 -1.18
C LYS A 556 -9.66 8.50 -1.75
N PRO A 557 -10.84 8.04 -1.30
CA PRO A 557 -11.10 7.07 -0.23
C PRO A 557 -11.23 5.63 -0.72
N ASN A 558 -11.07 4.66 0.19
CA ASN A 558 -11.34 3.26 -0.14
C ASN A 558 -12.85 3.03 -0.21
N LEU A 559 -13.38 2.95 -1.44
CA LEU A 559 -14.80 2.75 -1.70
C LEU A 559 -15.29 1.34 -1.30
N GLN A 560 -14.39 0.37 -1.14
CA GLN A 560 -14.74 -0.99 -0.67
C GLN A 560 -15.10 -1.00 0.81
N ASN A 561 -14.68 0.01 1.57
CA ASN A 561 -14.97 0.12 2.99
C ASN A 561 -16.31 0.81 3.28
N ILE A 562 -17.05 1.26 2.26
CA ILE A 562 -18.38 1.85 2.46
C ILE A 562 -19.25 0.82 3.19
N PRO A 563 -19.91 1.19 4.31
CA PRO A 563 -20.58 0.22 5.17
C PRO A 563 -21.60 -0.65 4.41
N SER A 564 -21.50 -1.96 4.61
CA SER A 564 -22.40 -2.93 3.99
C SER A 564 -23.83 -2.78 4.51
N THR A 565 -24.84 -3.13 3.70
CA THR A 565 -26.26 -2.80 3.95
C THR A 565 -26.78 -3.25 5.31
N GLY A 566 -26.20 -4.31 5.92
CA GLY A 566 -26.58 -4.82 7.24
C GLY A 566 -25.99 -4.05 8.43
N THR A 567 -25.14 -3.05 8.21
CA THR A 567 -24.53 -2.26 9.30
C THR A 567 -25.38 -1.03 9.67
N LYS A 568 -25.30 -0.62 10.94
CA LYS A 568 -26.19 0.38 11.56
C LYS A 568 -26.33 1.68 10.75
N TYR A 569 -25.22 2.25 10.29
CA TYR A 569 -25.20 3.52 9.56
C TYR A 569 -25.11 3.38 8.03
N ALA A 570 -25.24 2.16 7.49
CA ALA A 570 -25.14 1.96 6.04
C ALA A 570 -26.15 2.78 5.26
N LYS A 571 -27.42 2.81 5.73
CA LYS A 571 -28.47 3.63 5.10
C LYS A 571 -28.14 5.12 5.16
N LEU A 572 -27.54 5.60 6.24
CA LEU A 572 -27.16 7.00 6.39
C LEU A 572 -26.08 7.39 5.37
N VAL A 573 -25.01 6.61 5.29
CA VAL A 573 -23.91 6.81 4.34
C VAL A 573 -24.39 6.66 2.90
N LYS A 574 -25.13 5.60 2.58
CA LYS A 574 -25.60 5.33 1.21
C LYS A 574 -26.55 6.40 0.67
N ARG A 575 -27.36 7.04 1.53
CA ARG A 575 -28.24 8.17 1.14
C ARG A 575 -27.47 9.42 0.68
N CYS A 576 -26.17 9.49 0.96
CA CYS A 576 -25.32 10.57 0.46
C CYS A 576 -25.04 10.45 -1.04
N PHE A 577 -25.05 9.22 -1.57
CA PHE A 577 -24.88 8.98 -3.00
C PHE A 577 -26.24 9.03 -3.69
N GLN A 578 -26.38 9.96 -4.64
CA GLN A 578 -27.62 10.14 -5.39
C GLN A 578 -27.30 10.36 -6.86
N ALA A 579 -28.11 9.76 -7.73
CA ALA A 579 -28.03 10.05 -9.15
C ALA A 579 -28.42 11.52 -9.40
N PRO A 580 -27.67 12.26 -10.22
CA PRO A 580 -27.98 13.65 -10.53
C PRO A 580 -29.41 13.80 -11.09
N PRO A 581 -30.18 14.78 -10.63
CA PRO A 581 -31.52 15.03 -11.13
C PRO A 581 -31.47 15.63 -12.54
N ARG A 582 -32.63 15.72 -13.17
CA ARG A 582 -32.85 16.43 -14.43
C ARG A 582 -32.34 17.87 -14.32
N LYS A 583 -31.63 18.35 -15.34
CA LYS A 583 -31.11 19.73 -15.40
C LYS A 583 -31.24 20.32 -16.81
N ALA A 584 -31.03 21.62 -16.94
CA ALA A 584 -30.96 22.28 -18.24
C ALA A 584 -29.81 21.66 -19.06
N GLY A 585 -30.10 21.13 -20.25
CA GLY A 585 -29.15 20.38 -21.08
C GLY A 585 -29.18 18.85 -20.89
N ASP A 586 -29.82 18.34 -19.84
CA ASP A 586 -30.08 16.91 -19.63
C ASP A 586 -31.46 16.70 -18.99
N PRO A 587 -32.53 16.68 -19.83
CA PRO A 587 -33.91 16.64 -19.36
C PRO A 587 -34.34 15.28 -18.82
N ASN A 588 -33.54 14.23 -19.00
CA ASN A 588 -33.90 12.86 -18.62
C ASN A 588 -33.49 12.54 -17.18
N GLY A 589 -32.37 13.12 -16.72
CA GLY A 589 -31.81 12.84 -15.40
C GLY A 589 -31.26 11.42 -15.34
N TRP A 590 -30.61 11.08 -14.23
CA TRP A 590 -29.83 9.85 -14.13
C TRP A 590 -30.48 8.85 -13.17
N LEU A 591 -30.20 7.56 -13.39
CA LEU A 591 -30.56 6.48 -12.50
C LEU A 591 -29.32 5.70 -12.10
N PHE A 592 -29.24 5.30 -10.83
CA PHE A 592 -28.23 4.33 -10.42
C PHE A 592 -28.70 2.92 -10.77
N VAL A 593 -27.85 2.20 -11.48
CA VAL A 593 -28.05 0.79 -11.83
C VAL A 593 -26.92 -0.01 -11.20
N GLY A 594 -27.27 -1.07 -10.49
CA GLY A 594 -26.32 -2.04 -9.95
C GLY A 594 -26.39 -3.35 -10.72
N ALA A 595 -25.25 -3.87 -11.11
CA ALA A 595 -25.10 -5.23 -11.64
C ALA A 595 -24.08 -5.96 -10.75
N ASP A 596 -24.47 -7.13 -10.24
CA ASP A 596 -23.63 -7.93 -9.36
C ASP A 596 -23.62 -9.39 -9.84
N PHE A 597 -22.48 -10.06 -9.66
CA PHE A 597 -22.38 -11.48 -9.97
C PHE A 597 -22.95 -12.28 -8.81
N PHE A 598 -23.96 -13.10 -9.09
CA PHE A 598 -24.49 -14.04 -8.11
C PHE A 598 -23.43 -15.08 -7.73
N SER A 599 -22.83 -14.91 -6.54
CA SER A 599 -21.87 -15.83 -5.92
C SER A 599 -20.69 -16.24 -6.84
N LEU A 600 -20.05 -15.25 -7.49
CA LEU A 600 -19.00 -15.51 -8.49
C LEU A 600 -17.92 -16.51 -8.04
N GLU A 601 -17.37 -16.35 -6.83
CA GLU A 601 -16.29 -17.19 -6.33
C GLU A 601 -16.72 -18.65 -6.15
N ASP A 602 -17.93 -18.86 -5.62
CA ASP A 602 -18.48 -20.20 -5.42
C ASP A 602 -18.85 -20.84 -6.77
N ARG A 603 -19.31 -20.05 -7.74
CA ARG A 603 -19.54 -20.51 -9.12
C ARG A 603 -18.23 -20.93 -9.80
N VAL A 604 -17.17 -20.14 -9.67
CA VAL A 604 -15.84 -20.51 -10.17
C VAL A 604 -15.35 -21.78 -9.46
N SER A 605 -15.54 -21.89 -8.14
CA SER A 605 -15.19 -23.09 -7.41
C SER A 605 -15.96 -24.32 -7.93
N ALA A 606 -17.25 -24.21 -8.18
CA ALA A 606 -18.07 -25.29 -8.74
C ALA A 606 -17.54 -25.76 -10.10
N LEU A 607 -17.14 -24.83 -10.98
CA LEU A 607 -16.58 -25.15 -12.30
C LEU A 607 -15.20 -25.83 -12.21
N LEU A 608 -14.36 -25.41 -11.26
CA LEU A 608 -13.01 -25.95 -11.09
C LEU A 608 -13.02 -27.30 -10.38
N THR A 609 -13.83 -27.47 -9.33
CA THR A 609 -13.91 -28.75 -8.59
C THR A 609 -14.80 -29.77 -9.27
N LYS A 610 -15.76 -29.32 -10.11
CA LYS A 610 -16.80 -30.14 -10.73
C LYS A 610 -17.56 -31.00 -9.71
N ASP A 611 -17.70 -30.48 -8.50
CA ASP A 611 -18.40 -31.16 -7.41
C ASP A 611 -19.91 -31.19 -7.73
N PRO A 612 -20.57 -32.37 -7.77
CA PRO A 612 -21.98 -32.46 -8.14
C PRO A 612 -22.92 -31.64 -7.26
N ASN A 613 -22.64 -31.54 -5.96
CA ASN A 613 -23.47 -30.76 -5.02
C ASN A 613 -23.29 -29.26 -5.29
N LYS A 614 -22.06 -28.80 -5.53
CA LYS A 614 -21.81 -27.39 -5.90
C LYS A 614 -22.41 -27.05 -7.26
N LEU A 615 -22.35 -27.95 -8.22
CA LEU A 615 -22.99 -27.76 -9.53
C LEU A 615 -24.51 -27.66 -9.39
N GLY A 616 -25.11 -28.53 -8.57
CA GLY A 616 -26.55 -28.55 -8.29
C GLY A 616 -27.12 -27.20 -7.82
N VAL A 617 -26.34 -26.40 -7.10
CA VAL A 617 -26.71 -25.01 -6.72
C VAL A 617 -27.05 -24.15 -7.95
N TYR A 618 -26.28 -24.30 -9.03
CA TYR A 618 -26.39 -23.45 -10.22
C TYR A 618 -27.20 -24.06 -11.36
N ILE A 619 -27.29 -25.40 -11.42
CA ILE A 619 -28.00 -26.10 -12.50
C ILE A 619 -29.38 -26.59 -12.08
N ASP A 620 -29.57 -26.95 -10.80
CA ASP A 620 -30.81 -27.55 -10.28
C ASP A 620 -31.60 -26.57 -9.37
N GLY A 621 -31.01 -25.45 -8.97
CA GLY A 621 -31.69 -24.40 -8.19
C GLY A 621 -31.65 -24.57 -6.67
N TYR A 622 -30.71 -25.37 -6.15
CA TYR A 622 -30.48 -25.47 -4.70
C TYR A 622 -29.95 -24.15 -4.11
N ASP A 623 -30.41 -23.76 -2.93
CA ASP A 623 -29.76 -22.75 -2.09
C ASP A 623 -28.50 -23.37 -1.48
N GLY A 624 -27.34 -22.81 -1.81
CA GLY A 624 -26.05 -23.37 -1.39
C GLY A 624 -25.87 -23.43 0.13
N HIS A 625 -26.46 -22.52 0.91
CA HIS A 625 -26.36 -22.57 2.37
C HIS A 625 -27.28 -23.64 2.96
N CYS A 626 -28.49 -23.81 2.41
CA CYS A 626 -29.39 -24.91 2.78
C CYS A 626 -28.76 -26.26 2.47
N LEU A 627 -28.17 -26.42 1.28
CA LEU A 627 -27.54 -27.67 0.87
C LEU A 627 -26.33 -28.02 1.75
N ARG A 628 -25.50 -27.03 2.11
CA ARG A 628 -24.41 -27.21 3.09
C ARG A 628 -24.93 -27.52 4.49
N ALA A 629 -25.96 -26.79 4.95
CA ALA A 629 -26.53 -26.98 6.27
C ALA A 629 -27.09 -28.38 6.44
N TYR A 630 -27.80 -28.89 5.43
CA TYR A 630 -28.25 -30.28 5.44
C TYR A 630 -27.07 -31.26 5.45
N SER A 631 -26.04 -31.00 4.65
CA SER A 631 -24.85 -31.86 4.58
C SER A 631 -24.08 -31.94 5.90
N TYR A 632 -24.07 -30.88 6.71
CA TYR A 632 -23.36 -30.84 8.00
C TYR A 632 -24.24 -31.22 9.20
N PHE A 633 -25.54 -30.93 9.13
CA PHE A 633 -26.44 -30.96 10.29
C PHE A 633 -27.70 -31.80 10.06
N SER A 634 -27.69 -32.73 9.10
CA SER A 634 -28.85 -33.60 8.77
C SER A 634 -29.49 -34.25 9.99
N ASP A 635 -28.67 -34.66 10.97
CA ASP A 635 -29.13 -35.32 12.21
C ASP A 635 -29.97 -34.41 13.10
N THR A 636 -29.83 -33.09 12.94
CA THR A 636 -30.62 -32.08 13.65
C THR A 636 -31.89 -31.67 12.89
N MET A 637 -32.09 -32.20 11.68
CA MET A 637 -33.21 -31.91 10.77
C MET A 637 -33.94 -33.21 10.34
N PRO A 638 -34.49 -34.01 11.28
CA PRO A 638 -35.09 -35.31 10.97
C PRO A 638 -36.36 -35.20 10.11
N ASP A 639 -37.11 -34.10 10.23
CA ASP A 639 -38.27 -33.77 9.40
C ASP A 639 -37.90 -33.51 7.94
N ILE A 640 -36.81 -32.78 7.68
CA ILE A 640 -36.26 -32.57 6.33
C ILE A 640 -35.82 -33.91 5.74
N THR A 641 -35.12 -34.72 6.53
CA THR A 641 -34.67 -36.06 6.10
C THR A 641 -35.85 -36.98 5.75
N LEU A 642 -36.91 -36.96 6.56
CA LEU A 642 -38.13 -37.71 6.30
C LEU A 642 -38.89 -37.20 5.06
N ALA A 643 -38.94 -35.87 4.85
CA ALA A 643 -39.53 -35.30 3.64
C ALA A 643 -38.73 -35.71 2.38
N LEU A 644 -37.41 -35.67 2.45
CA LEU A 644 -36.53 -36.10 1.35
C LEU A 644 -36.67 -37.58 1.01
N SER A 645 -36.91 -38.45 2.00
CA SER A 645 -37.14 -39.89 1.74
C SER A 645 -38.46 -40.15 1.02
N ARG A 646 -39.40 -39.21 1.05
CA ARG A 646 -40.71 -39.29 0.39
C ARG A 646 -40.76 -38.54 -0.95
N ALA A 647 -39.75 -37.72 -1.25
CA ALA A 647 -39.66 -36.95 -2.48
C ALA A 647 -39.51 -37.88 -3.70
N GLN A 648 -40.37 -37.70 -4.70
CA GLN A 648 -40.44 -38.52 -5.91
C GLN A 648 -39.75 -37.83 -7.09
N THR A 649 -39.61 -36.51 -7.05
CA THR A 649 -39.00 -35.73 -8.13
C THR A 649 -37.76 -34.95 -7.65
N ALA A 650 -36.90 -34.56 -8.60
CA ALA A 650 -35.76 -33.70 -8.30
C ALA A 650 -36.21 -32.29 -7.83
N ALA A 651 -37.28 -31.76 -8.42
CA ALA A 651 -37.85 -30.47 -8.03
C ALA A 651 -38.35 -30.47 -6.57
N GLU A 652 -39.06 -31.51 -6.15
CA GLU A 652 -39.48 -31.67 -4.74
C GLU A 652 -38.29 -31.72 -3.79
N ARG A 653 -37.20 -32.40 -4.16
CA ARG A 653 -35.97 -32.44 -3.34
C ARG A 653 -35.34 -31.06 -3.19
N VAL A 654 -35.32 -30.26 -4.26
CA VAL A 654 -34.83 -28.88 -4.24
C VAL A 654 -35.69 -28.02 -3.31
N GLU A 655 -37.01 -28.11 -3.41
CA GLU A 655 -37.93 -27.37 -2.54
C GLU A 655 -37.76 -27.74 -1.06
N ILE A 656 -37.66 -29.03 -0.76
CA ILE A 656 -37.47 -29.54 0.61
C ILE A 656 -36.14 -29.06 1.21
N ILE A 657 -35.02 -29.18 0.47
CA ILE A 657 -33.74 -28.63 0.95
C ILE A 657 -33.83 -27.12 1.11
N ASN A 658 -34.39 -26.41 0.14
CA ASN A 658 -34.47 -24.95 0.19
C ASN A 658 -35.35 -24.43 1.32
N SER A 659 -36.33 -25.21 1.80
CA SER A 659 -37.17 -24.86 2.96
C SER A 659 -36.40 -24.78 4.29
N ILE A 660 -35.16 -25.31 4.36
CA ILE A 660 -34.28 -25.16 5.53
C ILE A 660 -34.08 -23.68 5.87
N LYS A 661 -34.10 -22.77 4.88
CA LYS A 661 -33.97 -21.32 5.14
C LYS A 661 -35.08 -20.76 6.04
N ASP A 662 -36.26 -21.38 5.99
CA ASP A 662 -37.46 -20.93 6.70
C ASP A 662 -37.66 -21.75 7.99
N ILE A 663 -37.38 -23.06 7.94
CA ILE A 663 -37.62 -24.00 9.05
C ILE A 663 -36.43 -24.02 10.03
N TYR A 664 -35.20 -23.91 9.52
CA TYR A 664 -33.95 -24.03 10.28
C TYR A 664 -32.97 -22.87 9.97
N PRO A 665 -33.38 -21.61 10.19
CA PRO A 665 -32.58 -20.44 9.83
C PRO A 665 -31.22 -20.39 10.56
N ASP A 666 -31.16 -20.87 11.80
CA ASP A 666 -29.93 -20.88 12.60
C ASP A 666 -28.89 -21.86 12.03
N GLN A 667 -29.31 -23.08 11.67
CA GLN A 667 -28.44 -24.07 11.06
C GLN A 667 -27.97 -23.63 9.67
N ARG A 668 -28.83 -22.96 8.89
CA ARG A 668 -28.45 -22.33 7.62
C ARG A 668 -27.41 -21.23 7.81
N GLN A 669 -27.51 -20.46 8.89
CA GLN A 669 -26.56 -19.38 9.17
C GLN A 669 -25.22 -19.90 9.71
N ASN A 670 -25.23 -21.08 10.35
CA ASN A 670 -24.04 -21.73 10.89
C ASN A 670 -23.27 -22.60 9.86
N SER A 671 -23.80 -22.80 8.65
CA SER A 671 -23.26 -23.71 7.61
C SER A 671 -22.27 -23.10 6.63
#